data_AF-A0A318JN23-F1
#
_entry.id   AF-A0A318JN23-F1
#
_cell.length_a   1.000
_cell.length_b   1.000
_cell.length_c   1.000
_cell.angle_alpha   90.00
_cell.angle_beta   90.00
_cell.angle_gamma   90.00
#
_symmetry.space_group_name_H-M   'P 1'
#
loop_
_entity.id
_entity.type
_entity.pdbx_description
1 polymer ?
#
loop_
_entity_poly.entity_id
_entity_poly.type
_entity_poly.pdbx_seq_one_letter_code
_entity_poly.pdbx_strand_id
1 'polypeptide(L)'
;MRNAYQLNFPARFRLAPSVHSFQIEEALDTPYQLSVAVTLPDRDLALAPLIGLPVTFSITPQSTVPPLAIPGLPPLLSEVAGQRSWHGVVRHGERGRSTAEETLYTFTIGPRLAPLQDSCTTRLFQNMTVAQVIEALLRKHGLAGSDFHFTLTGAQASYEHLTQFRESDLAFLSRLAAQAGIFYQFTQSSDGKDVIQFGNNLEHYRRGQLLNIPLREQAGLESVGTEAVTAFRIRHSPMLHTTRRRNFNDMAASQLPDGSAGFTGEVPAAHGEDYDWGDGNRDDEESVRLAQIRHELSVSRQCCARGDSNVSLLRPGEVLKLTHPFADAPHGWLITAVTHAGSRDSAYHNSFHAIPADRVWRPALPPKPRIHGTLPARVVSPGNNSYHYPFLDEHGRYRVRYLFDLDSWSPGGDSRAVRLAKPFAGRQFGFHMPIHAGTIVHLAFSDGDPDQPYIAAITHDSERPDPITSQWHSRNVIRTKANNKLRMEDLQGKEHIKLASEYGKSQLNIGHLVDAARAPRGEGFELRTDHWGALRAGKGLLISAEAKAVAATPQLDMAAALHQLEQANRLAKALADAATTARALPPDVQAQVDLLQQSLKQLAQAGILISAPAGIGLTTPHTIQHAAGATYAVTAGQHISHAALGDIRHNANGAISLFARSGGARLYANQGSVDIQAQGGPLAVSAAKALRLNSNQHITIAGHDSIELAAGGHGIRISAKGIEVFGDIKLHGTLSNEGKAGLANPISSFPKTELSLDQNYSE
;
A
#
# COMPACT_ATOMS: atom_id res chain seq x y z
N MET A 1 -63.05 -31.56 39.94
CA MET A 1 -62.46 -30.22 39.71
C MET A 1 -61.75 -30.24 38.37
N ARG A 2 -61.98 -29.25 37.48
CA ARG A 2 -61.15 -29.08 36.29
C ARG A 2 -59.72 -28.74 36.74
N ASN A 3 -58.71 -29.42 36.20
CA ASN A 3 -57.32 -29.11 36.48
C ASN A 3 -57.02 -27.70 35.94
N ALA A 4 -56.59 -26.78 36.82
CA ALA A 4 -56.35 -25.38 36.47
C ALA A 4 -55.08 -25.21 35.60
N TYR A 5 -54.25 -26.25 35.54
CA TYR A 5 -53.00 -26.28 34.79
C TYR A 5 -53.05 -27.38 33.75
N GLN A 6 -52.73 -27.06 32.50
CA GLN A 6 -52.79 -28.00 31.38
C GLN A 6 -51.52 -27.91 30.55
N LEU A 7 -50.94 -29.06 30.19
CA LEU A 7 -49.87 -29.19 29.22
C LEU A 7 -50.39 -29.97 28.02
N ASN A 8 -50.45 -29.32 26.86
CA ASN A 8 -50.99 -29.89 25.64
C ASN A 8 -49.87 -30.20 24.65
N PHE A 9 -49.75 -31.49 24.28
CA PHE A 9 -48.90 -31.96 23.20
C PHE A 9 -49.70 -32.03 21.88
N PRO A 10 -49.03 -32.03 20.71
CA PRO A 10 -49.70 -32.22 19.44
C PRO A 10 -50.50 -33.54 19.40
N ALA A 11 -51.73 -33.49 18.87
CA ALA A 11 -52.70 -34.58 18.95
C ALA A 11 -52.17 -35.96 18.48
N ARG A 12 -51.18 -35.99 17.58
CA ARG A 12 -50.54 -37.22 17.08
C ARG A 12 -49.86 -38.06 18.17
N PHE A 13 -49.43 -37.47 19.28
CA PHE A 13 -48.77 -38.18 20.37
C PHE A 13 -49.74 -38.80 21.38
N ARG A 14 -51.03 -38.42 21.34
CA ARG A 14 -52.08 -38.94 22.24
C ARG A 14 -51.69 -38.94 23.73
N LEU A 15 -50.90 -37.94 24.15
CA LEU A 15 -50.50 -37.77 25.55
C LEU A 15 -51.56 -36.97 26.30
N ALA A 16 -51.97 -37.45 27.48
CA ALA A 16 -52.86 -36.76 28.40
C ALA A 16 -52.17 -36.52 29.74
N PRO A 17 -51.15 -35.65 29.79
CA PRO A 17 -50.36 -35.43 31.00
C PRO A 17 -51.19 -34.69 32.06
N SER A 18 -51.09 -35.14 33.31
CA SER A 18 -51.67 -34.42 34.45
C SER A 18 -50.60 -33.63 35.17
N VAL A 19 -50.71 -32.30 35.18
CA VAL A 19 -49.72 -31.41 35.81
C VAL A 19 -49.61 -31.72 37.31
N HIS A 20 -48.40 -31.98 37.78
CA HIS A 20 -48.05 -32.20 39.18
C HIS A 20 -47.57 -30.89 39.83
N SER A 21 -46.62 -30.23 39.17
CA SER A 21 -46.04 -28.95 39.58
C SER A 21 -45.41 -28.26 38.39
N PHE A 22 -45.30 -26.93 38.44
CA PHE A 22 -44.62 -26.15 37.42
C PHE A 22 -43.95 -24.91 38.01
N GLN A 23 -42.93 -24.44 37.31
CA GLN A 23 -42.29 -23.16 37.51
C GLN A 23 -42.01 -22.53 36.14
N ILE A 24 -42.37 -21.26 35.96
CA ILE A 24 -42.08 -20.51 34.73
C ILE A 24 -41.27 -19.29 35.12
N GLU A 25 -40.16 -19.07 34.43
CA GLU A 25 -39.35 -17.86 34.56
C GLU A 25 -39.44 -17.08 33.26
N GLU A 26 -39.93 -15.85 33.33
CA GLU A 26 -40.04 -14.91 32.22
C GLU A 26 -39.29 -13.62 32.58
N ALA A 27 -38.52 -13.07 31.65
CA ALA A 27 -37.93 -11.75 31.79
C ALA A 27 -37.85 -11.04 30.44
N LEU A 28 -37.74 -9.72 30.46
CA LEU A 28 -37.30 -8.97 29.29
C LEU A 28 -35.91 -9.45 28.87
N ASP A 29 -35.68 -9.50 27.57
CA ASP A 29 -34.38 -9.82 26.96
C ASP A 29 -33.85 -11.24 27.25
N THR A 30 -34.68 -12.12 27.77
CA THR A 30 -34.32 -13.50 28.14
C THR A 30 -35.39 -14.47 27.62
N PRO A 31 -35.02 -15.56 26.92
CA PRO A 31 -35.96 -16.63 26.60
C PRO A 31 -36.61 -17.16 27.87
N TYR A 32 -37.94 -17.23 27.91
CA TYR A 32 -38.62 -17.79 29.08
C TYR A 32 -38.33 -19.28 29.22
N GLN A 33 -38.35 -19.78 30.46
CA GLN A 33 -38.14 -21.19 30.77
C GLN A 33 -39.27 -21.72 31.64
N LEU A 34 -40.02 -22.69 31.12
CA LEU A 34 -41.05 -23.43 31.84
C LEU A 34 -40.50 -24.80 32.22
N SER A 35 -40.40 -25.10 33.50
CA SER A 35 -40.19 -26.45 34.03
C SER A 35 -41.52 -27.00 34.51
N VAL A 36 -42.00 -28.09 33.92
CA VAL A 36 -43.28 -28.71 34.27
C VAL A 36 -43.09 -30.19 34.56
N ALA A 37 -43.51 -30.61 35.74
CA ALA A 37 -43.60 -32.00 36.13
C ALA A 37 -45.03 -32.50 35.90
N VAL A 38 -45.18 -33.61 35.20
CA VAL A 38 -46.46 -34.21 34.85
C VAL A 38 -46.47 -35.70 35.18
N THR A 39 -47.64 -36.24 35.51
CA THR A 39 -47.84 -37.68 35.62
C THR A 39 -48.50 -38.24 34.36
N LEU A 40 -47.99 -39.38 33.89
CA LEU A 40 -48.50 -40.14 32.74
C LEU A 40 -48.59 -41.64 33.09
N PRO A 41 -49.58 -42.38 32.56
CA PRO A 41 -49.70 -43.81 32.81
C PRO A 41 -48.62 -44.63 32.08
N ASP A 42 -48.09 -44.12 30.97
CA ASP A 42 -47.03 -44.77 30.20
C ASP A 42 -45.67 -44.66 30.92
N ARG A 43 -45.09 -45.82 31.28
CA ARG A 43 -43.84 -45.90 32.04
C ARG A 43 -42.58 -45.81 31.18
N ASP A 44 -42.70 -46.09 29.89
CA ASP A 44 -41.56 -46.18 28.95
C ASP A 44 -41.76 -45.24 27.76
N LEU A 45 -42.22 -44.02 28.05
CA LEU A 45 -42.40 -42.98 27.06
C LEU A 45 -41.05 -42.65 26.40
N ALA A 46 -40.98 -42.81 25.07
CA ALA A 46 -39.82 -42.39 24.31
C ALA A 46 -39.70 -40.86 24.33
N LEU A 47 -38.71 -40.33 25.06
CA LEU A 47 -38.52 -38.88 25.23
C LEU A 47 -37.85 -38.21 24.03
N ALA A 48 -36.97 -38.91 23.31
CA ALA A 48 -36.23 -38.32 22.18
C ALA A 48 -37.13 -37.74 21.08
N PRO A 49 -38.21 -38.42 20.63
CA PRO A 49 -39.18 -37.85 19.68
C PRO A 49 -39.94 -36.62 20.17
N LEU A 50 -39.89 -36.35 21.49
CA LEU A 50 -40.57 -35.20 22.08
C LEU A 50 -39.73 -33.92 22.05
N ILE A 51 -38.41 -34.02 21.94
CA ILE A 51 -37.51 -32.87 21.90
C ILE A 51 -37.75 -32.06 20.62
N GLY A 52 -37.85 -30.74 20.77
CA GLY A 52 -38.15 -29.80 19.69
C GLY A 52 -39.63 -29.70 19.30
N LEU A 53 -40.51 -30.50 19.91
CA LEU A 53 -41.94 -30.43 19.61
C LEU A 53 -42.59 -29.16 20.15
N PRO A 54 -43.51 -28.53 19.40
CA PRO A 54 -44.32 -27.45 19.91
C PRO A 54 -45.32 -27.98 20.95
N VAL A 55 -45.40 -27.31 22.09
CA VAL A 55 -46.32 -27.63 23.20
C VAL A 55 -46.91 -26.34 23.75
N THR A 56 -48.11 -26.45 24.32
CA THR A 56 -48.80 -25.33 24.96
C THR A 56 -49.04 -25.65 26.41
N PHE A 57 -48.51 -24.82 27.31
CA PHE A 57 -48.90 -24.83 28.71
C PHE A 57 -49.92 -23.72 28.96
N SER A 58 -50.97 -23.98 29.72
CA SER A 58 -51.96 -22.94 30.06
C SER A 58 -52.38 -23.01 31.52
N ILE A 59 -52.56 -21.82 32.11
CA ILE A 59 -53.18 -21.60 33.40
C ILE A 59 -54.57 -21.03 33.14
N THR A 60 -55.58 -21.72 33.66
CA THR A 60 -56.98 -21.30 33.59
C THR A 60 -57.46 -20.96 35.00
N PRO A 61 -57.72 -19.68 35.31
CA PRO A 61 -58.29 -19.31 36.60
C PRO A 61 -59.62 -20.03 36.85
N GLN A 62 -59.84 -20.49 38.07
CA GLN A 62 -61.14 -21.05 38.45
C GLN A 62 -62.14 -19.89 38.59
N SER A 63 -63.02 -19.71 37.60
CA SER A 63 -64.11 -18.76 37.70
C SER A 63 -65.10 -19.20 38.78
N THR A 64 -65.42 -18.29 39.70
CA THR A 64 -66.52 -18.44 40.68
C THR A 64 -67.88 -18.03 40.09
N VAL A 65 -67.91 -17.52 38.86
CA VAL A 65 -69.14 -17.09 38.17
C VAL A 65 -69.71 -18.28 37.38
N PRO A 66 -70.94 -18.75 37.67
CA PRO A 66 -71.57 -19.81 36.90
C PRO A 66 -71.78 -19.36 35.44
N PRO A 67 -71.58 -20.25 34.44
CA PRO A 67 -71.81 -19.91 33.05
C PRO A 67 -73.26 -19.50 32.84
N LEU A 68 -73.49 -18.42 32.09
CA LEU A 68 -74.83 -17.95 31.73
C LEU A 68 -75.51 -19.04 30.88
N ALA A 69 -76.41 -19.82 31.49
CA ALA A 69 -77.15 -20.87 30.78
C ALA A 69 -78.49 -20.30 30.28
N ILE A 70 -78.59 -20.09 28.96
CA ILE A 70 -79.87 -19.78 28.30
C ILE A 70 -80.48 -21.12 27.83
N PRO A 71 -81.68 -21.51 28.28
CA PRO A 71 -82.31 -22.75 27.85
C PRO A 71 -82.50 -22.79 26.32
N GLY A 72 -81.99 -23.83 25.66
CA GLY A 72 -82.16 -24.06 24.21
C GLY A 72 -81.04 -23.54 23.31
N LEU A 73 -80.04 -22.83 23.84
CA LEU A 73 -78.81 -22.48 23.12
C LEU A 73 -77.63 -23.27 23.71
N PRO A 74 -76.71 -23.81 22.88
CA PRO A 74 -75.45 -24.31 23.40
C PRO A 74 -74.74 -23.18 24.16
N PRO A 75 -74.03 -23.49 25.27
CA PRO A 75 -73.25 -22.48 25.98
C PRO A 75 -72.34 -21.79 24.98
N LEU A 76 -72.41 -20.46 24.90
CA LEU A 76 -71.41 -19.69 24.15
C LEU A 76 -70.04 -20.12 24.70
N LEU A 77 -69.17 -20.60 23.81
CA LEU A 77 -67.74 -20.76 24.10
C LEU A 77 -67.20 -19.36 24.39
N SER A 78 -67.39 -18.89 25.61
CA SER A 78 -66.63 -17.76 26.11
C SER A 78 -65.17 -18.22 26.06
N GLU A 79 -64.31 -17.50 25.34
CA GLU A 79 -62.90 -17.45 25.71
C GLU A 79 -62.83 -17.43 27.24
N VAL A 80 -62.19 -18.41 27.85
CA VAL A 80 -62.22 -18.55 29.30
C VAL A 80 -61.50 -17.32 29.86
N ALA A 81 -62.27 -16.33 30.30
CA ALA A 81 -61.76 -15.04 30.69
C ALA A 81 -60.63 -15.23 31.73
N GLY A 82 -59.45 -14.68 31.42
CA GLY A 82 -58.26 -14.80 32.27
C GLY A 82 -57.37 -16.02 32.02
N GLN A 83 -57.65 -16.89 31.03
CA GLN A 83 -56.72 -17.95 30.65
C GLN A 83 -55.42 -17.35 30.08
N ARG A 84 -54.29 -17.84 30.57
CA ARG A 84 -52.96 -17.51 30.02
C ARG A 84 -52.27 -18.75 29.50
N SER A 85 -51.64 -18.63 28.34
CA SER A 85 -50.93 -19.73 27.67
C SER A 85 -49.48 -19.37 27.39
N TRP A 86 -48.62 -20.38 27.29
CA TRP A 86 -47.23 -20.30 26.85
C TRP A 86 -47.01 -21.34 25.76
N HIS A 87 -46.75 -20.88 24.55
CA HIS A 87 -46.46 -21.71 23.38
C HIS A 87 -44.96 -21.80 23.19
N GLY A 88 -44.38 -22.98 23.30
CA GLY A 88 -42.94 -23.16 23.19
C GLY A 88 -42.58 -24.54 22.64
N VAL A 89 -41.30 -24.87 22.66
CA VAL A 89 -40.77 -26.17 22.26
C VAL A 89 -40.17 -26.91 23.44
N VAL A 90 -40.30 -28.23 23.47
CA VAL A 90 -39.66 -29.08 24.49
C VAL A 90 -38.14 -29.06 24.27
N ARG A 91 -37.39 -28.63 25.28
CA ARG A 91 -35.93 -28.50 25.27
C ARG A 91 -35.25 -29.67 25.98
N HIS A 92 -35.83 -30.10 27.08
CA HIS A 92 -35.36 -31.24 27.87
C HIS A 92 -36.55 -32.07 28.34
N GLY A 93 -36.34 -33.37 28.45
CA GLY A 93 -37.29 -34.31 29.01
C GLY A 93 -36.56 -35.29 29.91
N GLU A 94 -37.09 -35.49 31.11
CA GLU A 94 -36.54 -36.39 32.11
C GLU A 94 -37.63 -37.34 32.59
N ARG A 95 -37.30 -38.63 32.70
CA ARG A 95 -38.14 -39.63 33.37
C ARG A 95 -37.72 -39.71 34.82
N GLY A 96 -38.63 -39.37 35.73
CA GLY A 96 -38.45 -39.48 37.16
C GLY A 96 -39.00 -40.79 37.74
N ARG A 97 -39.51 -40.70 38.97
CA ARG A 97 -40.08 -41.84 39.71
C ARG A 97 -41.29 -42.45 39.00
N SER A 98 -41.39 -43.79 39.04
CA SER A 98 -42.54 -44.55 38.55
C SER A 98 -43.22 -45.28 39.70
N THR A 99 -44.55 -45.25 39.76
CA THR A 99 -45.37 -46.11 40.62
C THR A 99 -46.08 -47.18 39.78
N ALA A 100 -46.95 -47.96 40.43
CA ALA A 100 -47.78 -48.94 39.72
C ALA A 100 -48.74 -48.27 38.71
N GLU A 101 -49.20 -47.06 39.00
CA GLU A 101 -50.28 -46.40 38.26
C GLU A 101 -49.77 -45.30 37.32
N GLU A 102 -48.75 -44.54 37.73
CA GLU A 102 -48.27 -43.38 36.97
C GLU A 102 -46.74 -43.22 37.06
N THR A 103 -46.13 -42.59 36.05
CA THR A 103 -44.73 -42.16 36.03
C THR A 103 -44.65 -40.64 35.97
N LEU A 104 -43.75 -40.08 36.77
CA LEU A 104 -43.45 -38.65 36.77
C LEU A 104 -42.45 -38.33 35.65
N TYR A 105 -42.80 -37.38 34.79
CA TYR A 105 -41.91 -36.83 33.78
C TYR A 105 -41.74 -35.33 34.00
N THR A 106 -40.52 -34.83 33.85
CA THR A 106 -40.23 -33.39 33.88
C THR A 106 -39.87 -32.93 32.48
N PHE A 107 -40.51 -31.85 32.03
CA PHE A 107 -40.21 -31.22 30.75
C PHE A 107 -39.75 -29.79 30.97
N THR A 108 -38.66 -29.41 30.33
CA THR A 108 -38.25 -28.01 30.18
C THR A 108 -38.71 -27.51 28.82
N ILE A 109 -39.45 -26.42 28.80
CA ILE A 109 -40.07 -25.83 27.62
C ILE A 109 -39.59 -24.38 27.52
N GLY A 110 -39.24 -23.93 26.31
CA GLY A 110 -38.85 -22.54 26.06
C GLY A 110 -39.34 -22.06 24.70
N PRO A 111 -39.21 -20.76 24.38
CA PRO A 111 -39.60 -20.24 23.08
C PRO A 111 -38.75 -20.85 21.95
N ARG A 112 -39.20 -20.69 20.71
CA ARG A 112 -38.43 -21.06 19.50
C ARG A 112 -37.11 -20.34 19.37
N LEU A 113 -36.92 -19.25 20.14
CA LEU A 113 -35.64 -18.55 20.27
C LEU A 113 -34.61 -19.31 21.14
N ALA A 114 -35.04 -20.10 22.13
CA ALA A 114 -34.14 -20.72 23.09
C ALA A 114 -33.08 -21.66 22.47
N PRO A 115 -33.35 -22.46 21.42
CA PRO A 115 -32.35 -23.28 20.75
C PRO A 115 -31.16 -22.53 20.17
N LEU A 116 -31.28 -21.23 19.88
CA LEU A 116 -30.20 -20.42 19.31
C LEU A 116 -28.99 -20.28 20.25
N GLN A 117 -29.11 -20.69 21.52
CA GLN A 117 -28.00 -20.71 22.47
C GLN A 117 -27.06 -21.93 22.30
N ASP A 118 -27.52 -23.00 21.64
CA ASP A 118 -26.86 -24.32 21.71
C ASP A 118 -25.65 -24.47 20.78
N SER A 119 -25.51 -23.60 19.78
CA SER A 119 -24.44 -23.66 18.78
C SER A 119 -23.70 -22.34 18.67
N CYS A 120 -22.37 -22.38 18.66
CA CYS A 120 -21.53 -21.22 18.38
C CYS A 120 -21.06 -21.22 16.93
N THR A 121 -20.94 -20.02 16.33
CA THR A 121 -20.42 -19.86 14.98
C THR A 121 -19.61 -18.58 14.85
N THR A 122 -18.95 -18.41 13.71
CA THR A 122 -18.32 -17.16 13.30
C THR A 122 -18.84 -16.77 11.92
N ARG A 123 -19.33 -15.53 11.77
CA ARG A 123 -19.98 -15.06 10.55
C ARG A 123 -19.88 -13.54 10.38
N LEU A 124 -19.87 -13.08 9.14
CA LEU A 124 -19.84 -11.67 8.78
C LEU A 124 -21.19 -11.21 8.22
N PHE A 125 -21.64 -10.04 8.67
CA PHE A 125 -22.80 -9.33 8.13
C PHE A 125 -22.31 -7.99 7.60
N GLN A 126 -22.76 -7.57 6.41
CA GLN A 126 -22.24 -6.36 5.75
C GLN A 126 -23.38 -5.42 5.32
N ASN A 127 -23.21 -4.12 5.55
CA ASN A 127 -24.14 -3.06 5.14
C ASN A 127 -25.58 -3.26 5.65
N MET A 128 -25.71 -3.68 6.91
CA MET A 128 -27.01 -3.99 7.54
C MET A 128 -27.19 -3.21 8.84
N THR A 129 -28.43 -2.90 9.18
CA THR A 129 -28.80 -2.42 10.52
C THR A 129 -28.85 -3.59 11.50
N VAL A 130 -28.77 -3.31 12.81
CA VAL A 130 -28.92 -4.34 13.84
C VAL A 130 -30.23 -5.12 13.69
N ALA A 131 -31.35 -4.44 13.41
CA ALA A 131 -32.64 -5.09 13.21
C ALA A 131 -32.62 -6.06 12.01
N GLN A 132 -31.99 -5.68 10.90
CA GLN A 132 -31.85 -6.54 9.73
C GLN A 132 -30.97 -7.76 10.01
N VAL A 133 -29.89 -7.61 10.79
CA VAL A 133 -29.04 -8.75 11.20
C VAL A 133 -29.83 -9.71 12.08
N ILE A 134 -30.56 -9.19 13.08
CA ILE A 134 -31.42 -10.00 13.95
C ILE A 134 -32.49 -10.72 13.14
N GLU A 135 -33.16 -10.04 12.21
CA GLU A 135 -34.14 -10.65 11.30
C GLU A 135 -33.52 -11.79 10.49
N ALA A 136 -32.33 -11.59 9.92
CA ALA A 136 -31.65 -12.63 9.15
C ALA A 136 -31.31 -13.87 9.99
N LEU A 137 -30.92 -13.68 11.27
CA LEU A 137 -30.69 -14.78 12.21
C LEU A 137 -32.00 -15.54 12.50
N LEU A 138 -33.08 -14.83 12.81
CA LEU A 138 -34.37 -15.45 13.11
C LEU A 138 -34.90 -16.26 11.91
N ARG A 139 -34.81 -15.70 10.70
CA ARG A 139 -35.22 -16.38 9.47
C ARG A 139 -34.38 -17.62 9.16
N LYS A 140 -33.07 -17.58 9.43
CA LYS A 140 -32.18 -18.75 9.29
C LYS A 140 -32.64 -19.92 10.17
N HIS A 141 -33.23 -19.64 11.33
CA HIS A 141 -33.79 -20.64 12.26
C HIS A 141 -35.27 -20.96 12.03
N GLY A 142 -35.83 -20.57 10.88
CA GLY A 142 -37.18 -20.94 10.48
C GLY A 142 -38.31 -20.12 11.12
N LEU A 143 -38.00 -18.99 11.78
CA LEU A 143 -39.02 -18.04 12.21
C LEU A 143 -39.49 -17.21 11.01
N ALA A 144 -40.81 -17.20 10.78
CA ALA A 144 -41.45 -16.42 9.73
C ALA A 144 -41.64 -14.95 10.18
N GLY A 145 -41.96 -14.06 9.23
CA GLY A 145 -42.18 -12.65 9.54
C GLY A 145 -43.33 -12.37 10.51
N SER A 146 -44.27 -13.30 10.68
CA SER A 146 -45.34 -13.23 11.69
C SER A 146 -44.87 -13.56 13.10
N ASP A 147 -43.70 -14.20 13.24
CA ASP A 147 -43.17 -14.70 14.51
C ASP A 147 -42.35 -13.64 15.25
N PHE A 148 -42.04 -12.50 14.63
CA PHE A 148 -41.34 -11.40 15.27
C PHE A 148 -41.73 -10.05 14.68
N HIS A 149 -41.73 -9.00 15.52
CA HIS A 149 -42.10 -7.65 15.13
C HIS A 149 -41.10 -6.63 15.69
N PHE A 150 -40.65 -5.72 14.84
CA PHE A 150 -39.82 -4.58 15.23
C PHE A 150 -40.66 -3.32 15.31
N THR A 151 -40.84 -2.78 16.51
CA THR A 151 -41.42 -1.45 16.74
C THR A 151 -40.30 -0.58 17.29
N LEU A 152 -39.67 0.22 16.43
CA LEU A 152 -38.48 1.01 16.78
C LEU A 152 -38.73 2.49 16.48
N THR A 153 -38.39 3.35 17.45
CA THR A 153 -38.44 4.82 17.30
C THR A 153 -37.08 5.34 16.86
N GLY A 154 -37.05 6.29 15.94
CA GLY A 154 -35.83 6.95 15.47
C GLY A 154 -35.09 6.20 14.35
N ALA A 155 -34.13 6.89 13.73
CA ALA A 155 -33.32 6.35 12.64
C ALA A 155 -32.42 5.21 13.13
N GLN A 156 -32.28 4.17 12.30
CA GLN A 156 -31.44 3.00 12.59
C GLN A 156 -30.10 3.13 11.86
N ALA A 157 -29.00 3.03 12.59
CA ALA A 157 -27.67 3.04 12.00
C ALA A 157 -27.44 1.77 11.17
N SER A 158 -26.86 1.94 9.97
CA SER A 158 -26.34 0.86 9.15
C SER A 158 -24.85 0.69 9.42
N TYR A 159 -24.42 -0.56 9.57
CA TYR A 159 -23.05 -0.92 9.89
C TYR A 159 -22.38 -1.52 8.65
N GLU A 160 -21.19 -1.02 8.30
CA GLU A 160 -20.41 -1.55 7.17
C GLU A 160 -20.11 -3.03 7.34
N HIS A 161 -19.80 -3.45 8.58
CA HIS A 161 -19.85 -4.85 8.96
C HIS A 161 -20.13 -5.05 10.45
N LEU A 162 -20.74 -6.20 10.75
CA LEU A 162 -20.93 -6.74 12.09
C LEU A 162 -20.48 -8.20 12.08
N THR A 163 -19.67 -8.59 13.05
CA THR A 163 -19.01 -9.88 13.09
C THR A 163 -19.52 -10.64 14.31
N GLN A 164 -20.14 -11.78 14.04
CA GLN A 164 -20.37 -12.79 15.04
C GLN A 164 -19.07 -13.57 15.21
N PHE A 165 -18.48 -13.58 16.40
CA PHE A 165 -17.19 -14.25 16.61
C PHE A 165 -17.24 -15.20 17.80
N ARG A 166 -17.28 -16.51 17.50
CA ARG A 166 -17.27 -17.61 18.50
C ARG A 166 -18.33 -17.46 19.58
N GLU A 167 -19.49 -16.95 19.20
CA GLU A 167 -20.64 -16.76 20.09
C GLU A 167 -21.86 -17.46 19.47
N SER A 168 -22.84 -17.80 20.31
CA SER A 168 -24.09 -18.39 19.83
C SER A 168 -24.96 -17.36 19.12
N ASP A 169 -25.89 -17.81 18.28
CA ASP A 169 -26.80 -16.92 17.55
C ASP A 169 -27.66 -16.10 18.55
N LEU A 170 -28.02 -16.70 19.70
CA LEU A 170 -28.71 -15.98 20.78
C LEU A 170 -27.80 -14.93 21.45
N ALA A 171 -26.57 -15.29 21.81
CA ALA A 171 -25.64 -14.35 22.45
C ALA A 171 -25.33 -13.16 21.53
N PHE A 172 -25.14 -13.41 20.24
CA PHE A 172 -24.94 -12.37 19.23
C PHE A 172 -26.14 -11.45 19.11
N LEU A 173 -27.34 -12.01 18.98
CA LEU A 173 -28.60 -11.26 18.94
C LEU A 173 -28.77 -10.40 20.19
N SER A 174 -28.64 -10.98 21.38
CA SER A 174 -28.81 -10.28 22.66
C SER A 174 -27.79 -9.15 22.82
N ARG A 175 -26.54 -9.39 22.43
CA ARG A 175 -25.48 -8.37 22.46
C ARG A 175 -25.78 -7.22 21.49
N LEU A 176 -26.11 -7.52 20.24
CA LEU A 176 -26.43 -6.48 19.24
C LEU A 176 -27.67 -5.68 19.63
N ALA A 177 -28.73 -6.36 20.11
CA ALA A 177 -29.93 -5.71 20.61
C ALA A 177 -29.59 -4.76 21.77
N ALA A 178 -28.81 -5.21 22.76
CA ALA A 178 -28.35 -4.38 23.87
C ALA A 178 -27.49 -3.18 23.41
N GLN A 179 -26.57 -3.36 22.46
CA GLN A 179 -25.76 -2.28 21.88
C GLN A 179 -26.61 -1.24 21.14
N ALA A 180 -27.68 -1.69 20.47
CA ALA A 180 -28.64 -0.82 19.81
C ALA A 180 -29.68 -0.21 20.77
N GLY A 181 -29.69 -0.60 22.05
CA GLY A 181 -30.70 -0.21 23.03
C GLY A 181 -32.07 -0.86 22.79
N ILE A 182 -32.13 -1.92 22.00
CA ILE A 182 -33.35 -2.65 21.68
C ILE A 182 -33.59 -3.73 22.74
N PHE A 183 -34.73 -3.66 23.41
CA PHE A 183 -35.22 -4.75 24.25
C PHE A 183 -36.19 -5.64 23.48
N TYR A 184 -36.39 -6.87 23.96
CA TYR A 184 -37.40 -7.77 23.42
C TYR A 184 -38.22 -8.47 24.51
N GLN A 185 -39.46 -8.79 24.14
CA GLN A 185 -40.42 -9.50 24.97
C GLN A 185 -41.12 -10.61 24.17
N PHE A 186 -41.71 -11.58 24.86
CA PHE A 186 -42.52 -12.61 24.23
C PHE A 186 -44.01 -12.31 24.38
N THR A 187 -44.74 -12.52 23.29
CA THR A 187 -46.20 -12.52 23.22
C THR A 187 -46.66 -13.86 22.66
N GLN A 188 -47.96 -14.14 22.77
CA GLN A 188 -48.55 -15.42 22.42
C GLN A 188 -49.65 -15.14 21.40
N SER A 189 -49.55 -15.74 20.23
CA SER A 189 -50.50 -15.51 19.15
C SER A 189 -51.75 -16.38 19.31
N SER A 190 -52.86 -15.95 18.71
CA SER A 190 -54.11 -16.72 18.74
C SER A 190 -54.03 -18.05 17.98
N ASP A 191 -53.10 -18.18 17.03
CA ASP A 191 -52.77 -19.41 16.30
C ASP A 191 -51.78 -20.32 17.05
N GLY A 192 -51.46 -20.01 18.31
CA GLY A 192 -50.76 -20.92 19.22
C GLY A 192 -49.24 -20.93 19.07
N LYS A 193 -48.64 -19.76 18.81
CA LYS A 193 -47.17 -19.60 18.67
C LYS A 193 -46.63 -18.51 19.59
N ASP A 194 -45.37 -18.64 19.96
CA ASP A 194 -44.61 -17.54 20.55
C ASP A 194 -44.22 -16.50 19.48
N VAL A 195 -44.42 -15.23 19.80
CA VAL A 195 -44.06 -14.09 18.97
C VAL A 195 -43.10 -13.19 19.73
N ILE A 196 -42.01 -12.78 19.08
CA ILE A 196 -41.00 -11.89 19.68
C ILE A 196 -41.31 -10.44 19.30
N GLN A 197 -41.41 -9.56 20.29
CA GLN A 197 -41.62 -8.14 20.03
C GLN A 197 -40.42 -7.34 20.48
N PHE A 198 -39.78 -6.66 19.53
CA PHE A 198 -38.63 -5.80 19.75
C PHE A 198 -39.08 -4.33 19.89
N GLY A 199 -38.54 -3.64 20.89
CA GLY A 199 -38.84 -2.25 21.22
C GLY A 199 -37.60 -1.48 21.71
N ASN A 200 -37.62 -0.16 21.64
CA ASN A 200 -36.53 0.69 22.14
C ASN A 200 -37.04 1.97 22.84
N ASN A 201 -38.33 2.05 23.16
CA ASN A 201 -38.95 3.24 23.77
C ASN A 201 -40.08 2.83 24.74
N LEU A 202 -40.44 3.71 25.68
CA LEU A 202 -41.52 3.52 26.65
C LEU A 202 -42.90 3.35 26.01
N GLU A 203 -43.10 3.89 24.80
CA GLU A 203 -44.32 3.74 24.01
C GLU A 203 -44.55 2.29 23.58
N HIS A 204 -43.48 1.50 23.52
CA HIS A 204 -43.54 0.11 23.09
C HIS A 204 -43.85 -0.85 24.25
N TYR A 205 -44.02 -0.36 25.48
CA TYR A 205 -44.54 -1.20 26.56
C TYR A 205 -46.04 -1.45 26.39
N ARG A 206 -46.46 -2.66 26.72
CA ARG A 206 -47.86 -3.04 26.69
C ARG A 206 -48.61 -2.38 27.84
N ARG A 207 -49.80 -1.88 27.52
CA ARG A 207 -50.70 -1.19 28.46
C ARG A 207 -52.12 -1.68 28.24
N GLY A 208 -52.91 -1.64 29.31
CA GLY A 208 -54.35 -1.82 29.26
C GLY A 208 -54.88 -3.07 29.96
N GLN A 209 -54.06 -4.13 30.15
CA GLN A 209 -54.55 -5.37 30.76
C GLN A 209 -54.38 -5.43 32.29
N LEU A 210 -53.39 -4.74 32.84
CA LEU A 210 -53.07 -4.76 34.28
C LEU A 210 -53.39 -3.43 34.94
N LEU A 211 -54.66 -3.02 34.86
CA LEU A 211 -55.15 -1.78 35.41
C LEU A 211 -55.88 -2.02 36.74
N ASN A 212 -55.64 -1.14 37.72
CA ASN A 212 -56.32 -1.15 39.02
C ASN A 212 -56.19 -2.49 39.77
N ILE A 213 -55.01 -3.11 39.72
CA ILE A 213 -54.73 -4.37 40.44
C ILE A 213 -54.66 -4.08 41.95
N PRO A 214 -55.47 -4.74 42.80
CA PRO A 214 -55.44 -4.49 44.24
C PRO A 214 -54.09 -4.82 44.87
N LEU A 215 -53.57 -3.92 45.70
CA LEU A 215 -52.48 -4.21 46.64
C LEU A 215 -53.12 -4.58 47.99
N ARG A 216 -52.97 -5.84 48.41
CA ARG A 216 -53.54 -6.41 49.64
C ARG A 216 -52.45 -7.14 50.40
N GLU A 217 -51.70 -6.41 51.20
CA GLU A 217 -50.66 -7.01 52.04
C GLU A 217 -51.29 -7.95 53.07
N GLN A 218 -50.72 -9.14 53.25
CA GLN A 218 -51.29 -10.18 54.09
C GLN A 218 -51.44 -9.71 55.56
N ALA A 219 -52.68 -9.40 55.96
CA ALA A 219 -53.04 -9.03 57.33
C ALA A 219 -53.52 -10.24 58.18
N GLY A 220 -53.32 -11.47 57.71
CA GLY A 220 -53.66 -12.70 58.44
C GLY A 220 -55.09 -13.25 58.26
N LEU A 221 -55.88 -12.72 57.30
CA LEU A 221 -57.22 -13.24 56.94
C LEU A 221 -57.22 -13.81 55.51
N GLU A 222 -58.00 -14.88 55.27
CA GLU A 222 -58.13 -15.51 53.94
C GLU A 222 -58.65 -14.53 52.88
N SER A 223 -57.92 -14.40 51.77
CA SER A 223 -58.34 -13.59 50.63
C SER A 223 -59.27 -14.40 49.74
N VAL A 224 -60.59 -14.29 49.95
CA VAL A 224 -61.58 -14.99 49.13
C VAL A 224 -61.80 -14.25 47.80
N GLY A 225 -61.43 -14.91 46.70
CA GLY A 225 -62.06 -14.70 45.38
C GLY A 225 -61.57 -13.56 44.47
N THR A 226 -60.51 -12.81 44.81
CA THR A 226 -59.96 -11.76 43.92
C THR A 226 -58.44 -11.86 43.81
N GLU A 227 -57.91 -11.84 42.58
CA GLU A 227 -56.46 -11.74 42.35
C GLU A 227 -55.93 -10.39 42.85
N ALA A 228 -54.78 -10.39 43.52
CA ALA A 228 -54.15 -9.22 44.13
C ALA A 228 -52.62 -9.38 44.25
N VAL A 229 -51.92 -8.25 44.35
CA VAL A 229 -50.53 -8.21 44.82
C VAL A 229 -50.55 -8.26 46.34
N THR A 230 -49.82 -9.23 46.90
CA THR A 230 -49.84 -9.60 48.33
C THR A 230 -48.61 -9.13 49.11
N ALA A 231 -47.54 -8.75 48.41
CA ALA A 231 -46.39 -8.07 48.97
C ALA A 231 -45.79 -7.16 47.89
N PHE A 232 -45.30 -5.99 48.28
CA PHE A 232 -44.67 -5.07 47.34
C PHE A 232 -43.56 -4.27 48.03
N ARG A 233 -42.35 -4.30 47.48
CA ARG A 233 -41.16 -3.66 48.06
C ARG A 233 -40.46 -2.84 46.99
N ILE A 234 -40.09 -1.60 47.34
CA ILE A 234 -39.36 -0.69 46.45
C ILE A 234 -37.94 -0.54 46.98
N ARG A 235 -36.96 -0.65 46.09
CA ARG A 235 -35.55 -0.45 46.39
C ARG A 235 -34.98 0.64 45.50
N HIS A 236 -34.26 1.56 46.13
CA HIS A 236 -33.45 2.55 45.45
C HIS A 236 -31.97 2.15 45.43
N SER A 237 -31.27 2.51 44.37
CA SER A 237 -29.83 2.27 44.19
C SER A 237 -29.18 3.48 43.52
N PRO A 238 -27.87 3.71 43.67
CA PRO A 238 -27.19 4.78 42.94
C PRO A 238 -27.29 4.62 41.43
N MET A 239 -27.23 5.73 40.70
CA MET A 239 -27.14 5.79 39.23
C MET A 239 -25.98 6.67 38.78
N LEU A 240 -25.59 6.51 37.52
CA LEU A 240 -24.57 7.35 36.90
C LEU A 240 -25.11 8.76 36.68
N HIS A 241 -24.29 9.76 37.01
CA HIS A 241 -24.62 11.16 36.71
C HIS A 241 -24.46 11.44 35.22
N THR A 242 -23.35 10.99 34.66
CA THR A 242 -23.00 11.22 33.25
C THR A 242 -22.38 9.96 32.66
N THR A 243 -22.56 9.78 31.36
CA THR A 243 -21.87 8.80 30.54
C THR A 243 -21.23 9.52 29.37
N ARG A 244 -20.04 9.10 28.96
CA ARG A 244 -19.31 9.68 27.84
C ARG A 244 -18.68 8.60 26.98
N ARG A 245 -18.72 8.78 25.66
CA ARG A 245 -18.18 7.84 24.68
C ARG A 245 -17.31 8.58 23.68
N ARG A 246 -16.11 8.04 23.46
CA ARG A 246 -15.15 8.58 22.49
C ARG A 246 -14.55 7.50 21.62
N ASN A 247 -14.20 7.86 20.40
CA ASN A 247 -13.54 6.94 19.47
C ASN A 247 -12.58 7.68 18.54
N PHE A 248 -11.83 6.91 17.77
CA PHE A 248 -11.07 7.38 16.61
C PHE A 248 -11.66 6.78 15.34
N ASN A 249 -12.25 7.63 14.49
CA ASN A 249 -12.66 7.25 13.14
C ASN A 249 -11.54 7.64 12.17
N ASP A 250 -10.91 6.64 11.56
CA ASP A 250 -9.79 6.84 10.66
C ASP A 250 -10.16 7.50 9.32
N MET A 251 -11.41 7.37 8.90
CA MET A 251 -11.94 8.05 7.72
C MET A 251 -12.27 9.52 7.99
N ALA A 252 -12.38 9.92 9.25
CA ALA A 252 -12.67 11.29 9.70
C ALA A 252 -11.64 11.77 10.75
N ALA A 253 -10.36 11.51 10.52
CA ALA A 253 -9.29 11.64 11.52
C ALA A 253 -9.06 13.05 12.11
N SER A 254 -9.65 14.11 11.54
CA SER A 254 -9.50 15.49 12.02
C SER A 254 -10.29 15.77 13.30
N GLN A 255 -11.37 15.03 13.56
CA GLN A 255 -12.21 15.20 14.74
C GLN A 255 -12.40 13.83 15.39
N LEU A 256 -12.17 13.76 16.70
CA LEU A 256 -12.44 12.54 17.46
C LEU A 256 -13.93 12.54 17.83
N PRO A 257 -14.71 11.54 17.39
CA PRO A 257 -16.07 11.35 17.87
C PRO A 257 -16.15 11.46 19.40
N ASP A 258 -17.03 12.33 19.90
CA ASP A 258 -17.21 12.60 21.33
C ASP A 258 -18.68 12.92 21.63
N GLY A 259 -19.28 12.12 22.51
CA GLY A 259 -20.68 12.28 22.92
C GLY A 259 -20.86 11.97 24.39
N SER A 260 -21.77 12.71 25.03
CA SER A 260 -22.13 12.51 26.43
C SER A 260 -23.63 12.60 26.64
N ALA A 261 -24.11 11.91 27.67
CA ALA A 261 -25.50 11.93 28.13
C ALA A 261 -25.53 11.86 29.66
N GLY A 262 -26.40 12.64 30.28
CA GLY A 262 -26.49 12.73 31.73
C GLY A 262 -27.46 13.79 32.20
N PHE A 263 -27.50 13.99 33.51
CA PHE A 263 -28.31 15.03 34.12
C PHE A 263 -27.65 16.42 34.04
N THR A 264 -28.48 17.46 34.07
CA THR A 264 -28.03 18.85 34.27
C THR A 264 -28.16 19.22 35.74
N GLY A 265 -27.06 19.64 36.37
CA GLY A 265 -27.02 19.99 37.79
C GLY A 265 -27.07 18.77 38.72
N GLU A 266 -27.16 19.01 40.03
CA GLU A 266 -27.14 17.94 41.04
C GLU A 266 -28.47 17.18 41.09
N VAL A 267 -28.39 15.86 40.92
CA VAL A 267 -29.54 14.95 41.03
C VAL A 267 -29.29 13.94 42.17
N PRO A 268 -30.23 13.76 43.11
CA PRO A 268 -30.09 12.79 44.18
C PRO A 268 -29.78 11.37 43.68
N ALA A 269 -28.85 10.69 44.35
CA ALA A 269 -28.36 9.36 44.01
C ALA A 269 -27.65 9.23 42.65
N ALA A 270 -27.47 10.32 41.89
CA ALA A 270 -26.68 10.34 40.66
C ALA A 270 -25.22 10.72 40.97
N HIS A 271 -24.26 9.85 40.63
CA HIS A 271 -22.84 10.06 40.92
C HIS A 271 -21.94 9.56 39.78
N GLY A 272 -20.77 10.21 39.63
CA GLY A 272 -19.70 9.76 38.74
C GLY A 272 -19.98 9.90 37.25
N GLU A 273 -18.91 9.75 36.47
CA GLU A 273 -18.95 9.65 35.01
C GLU A 273 -18.49 8.25 34.58
N ASP A 274 -19.27 7.59 33.75
CA ASP A 274 -18.85 6.38 33.04
C ASP A 274 -18.30 6.76 31.66
N TYR A 275 -16.98 6.65 31.52
CA TYR A 275 -16.26 6.95 30.29
C TYR A 275 -15.74 5.67 29.64
N ASP A 276 -15.96 5.55 28.32
CA ASP A 276 -15.41 4.45 27.52
C ASP A 276 -14.81 4.93 26.20
N TRP A 277 -13.81 4.18 25.72
CA TRP A 277 -13.07 4.44 24.48
C TRP A 277 -13.16 3.26 23.52
N GLY A 278 -13.43 3.55 22.25
CA GLY A 278 -13.31 2.54 21.19
C GLY A 278 -14.56 1.72 20.93
N ASP A 279 -15.74 2.22 21.30
CA ASP A 279 -17.06 1.59 21.09
C ASP A 279 -17.48 1.48 19.60
N GLY A 280 -16.57 1.78 18.65
CA GLY A 280 -16.83 1.71 17.21
C GLY A 280 -17.75 2.80 16.67
N ASN A 281 -18.08 3.82 17.46
CA ASN A 281 -18.89 4.97 17.07
C ASN A 281 -18.24 5.76 15.92
N ARG A 282 -19.04 6.06 14.89
CA ARG A 282 -18.56 6.67 13.64
C ARG A 282 -18.42 8.19 13.73
N ASP A 283 -19.27 8.83 14.50
CA ASP A 283 -19.42 10.28 14.61
C ASP A 283 -19.97 10.70 15.99
N ASP A 284 -20.11 12.01 16.22
CA ASP A 284 -20.61 12.58 17.48
C ASP A 284 -22.06 12.16 17.75
N GLU A 285 -22.91 12.06 16.73
CA GLU A 285 -24.32 11.67 16.88
C GLU A 285 -24.44 10.24 17.41
N GLU A 286 -23.67 9.31 16.84
CA GLU A 286 -23.61 7.92 17.33
C GLU A 286 -22.99 7.85 18.73
N SER A 287 -22.00 8.69 19.02
CA SER A 287 -21.38 8.78 20.36
C SER A 287 -22.39 9.21 21.42
N VAL A 288 -23.20 10.22 21.12
CA VAL A 288 -24.29 10.69 22.00
C VAL A 288 -25.36 9.62 22.17
N ARG A 289 -25.76 8.94 21.09
CA ARG A 289 -26.73 7.85 21.16
C ARG A 289 -26.28 6.71 22.07
N LEU A 290 -25.02 6.27 21.94
CA LEU A 290 -24.46 5.21 22.78
C LEU A 290 -24.35 5.65 24.25
N ALA A 291 -23.91 6.89 24.51
CA ALA A 291 -23.92 7.46 25.86
C ALA A 291 -25.35 7.48 26.43
N GLN A 292 -26.35 7.93 25.66
CA GLN A 292 -27.75 7.96 26.10
C GLN A 292 -28.26 6.56 26.49
N ILE A 293 -28.00 5.54 25.67
CA ILE A 293 -28.38 4.14 25.98
C ILE A 293 -27.73 3.67 27.29
N ARG A 294 -26.46 4.01 27.52
CA ARG A 294 -25.73 3.69 28.76
C ARG A 294 -26.30 4.39 29.97
N HIS A 295 -26.63 5.66 29.82
CA HIS A 295 -27.22 6.45 30.89
C HIS A 295 -28.60 5.92 31.27
N GLU A 296 -29.47 5.66 30.28
CA GLU A 296 -30.80 5.09 30.48
C GLU A 296 -30.75 3.68 31.12
N LEU A 297 -29.76 2.86 30.76
CA LEU A 297 -29.51 1.58 31.43
C LEU A 297 -29.25 1.76 32.94
N SER A 298 -28.49 2.77 33.33
CA SER A 298 -28.26 3.08 34.74
C SER A 298 -29.49 3.67 35.42
N VAL A 299 -30.18 4.61 34.77
CA VAL A 299 -31.36 5.31 35.32
C VAL A 299 -32.53 4.37 35.52
N SER A 300 -32.78 3.46 34.57
CA SER A 300 -33.86 2.47 34.66
C SER A 300 -33.72 1.52 35.86
N ARG A 301 -32.50 1.33 36.37
CA ARG A 301 -32.20 0.45 37.52
C ARG A 301 -32.11 1.17 38.86
N GLN A 302 -32.23 2.50 38.87
CA GLN A 302 -32.15 3.31 40.10
C GLN A 302 -33.29 3.01 41.07
N CYS A 303 -34.51 2.78 40.56
CA CYS A 303 -35.68 2.41 41.35
C CYS A 303 -36.24 1.10 40.80
N CYS A 304 -36.31 0.08 41.64
CA CYS A 304 -36.84 -1.23 41.28
C CYS A 304 -37.84 -1.69 42.34
N ALA A 305 -38.97 -2.21 41.90
CA ALA A 305 -39.93 -2.88 42.73
C ALA A 305 -39.81 -4.41 42.62
N ARG A 306 -40.12 -5.10 43.71
CA ARG A 306 -40.34 -6.55 43.77
C ARG A 306 -41.68 -6.80 44.45
N GLY A 307 -42.50 -7.70 43.91
CA GLY A 307 -43.75 -8.07 44.55
C GLY A 307 -44.08 -9.56 44.42
N ASP A 308 -44.97 -10.01 45.29
CA ASP A 308 -45.54 -11.36 45.30
C ASP A 308 -47.05 -11.27 45.05
N SER A 309 -47.63 -12.11 44.21
CA SER A 309 -49.04 -12.03 43.84
C SER A 309 -49.64 -13.37 43.43
N ASN A 310 -50.96 -13.41 43.25
CA ASN A 310 -51.67 -14.51 42.58
C ASN A 310 -52.31 -14.07 41.25
N VAL A 311 -51.89 -12.93 40.68
CA VAL A 311 -52.42 -12.41 39.41
C VAL A 311 -51.86 -13.24 38.24
N SER A 312 -52.73 -13.99 37.56
CA SER A 312 -52.32 -14.93 36.49
C SER A 312 -51.80 -14.24 35.22
N LEU A 313 -52.24 -13.02 34.95
CA LEU A 313 -51.91 -12.25 33.74
C LEU A 313 -50.57 -11.49 33.77
N LEU A 314 -49.84 -11.48 34.89
CA LEU A 314 -48.57 -10.73 35.01
C LEU A 314 -47.49 -11.23 34.07
N ARG A 315 -46.95 -10.37 33.20
CA ARG A 315 -45.91 -10.74 32.24
C ARG A 315 -44.90 -9.62 32.01
N PRO A 316 -43.66 -9.94 31.63
CA PRO A 316 -42.68 -8.92 31.28
C PRO A 316 -43.13 -8.03 30.11
N GLY A 317 -42.80 -6.74 30.22
CA GLY A 317 -43.09 -5.67 29.28
C GLY A 317 -44.53 -5.13 29.30
N GLU A 318 -45.36 -5.58 30.24
CA GLU A 318 -46.67 -4.99 30.56
C GLU A 318 -46.55 -4.00 31.74
N VAL A 319 -47.28 -2.89 31.66
CA VAL A 319 -47.35 -1.90 32.75
C VAL A 319 -48.42 -2.29 33.76
N LEU A 320 -48.00 -2.58 34.98
CA LEU A 320 -48.83 -2.83 36.15
C LEU A 320 -49.22 -1.52 36.83
N LYS A 321 -50.51 -1.25 36.93
CA LYS A 321 -51.05 -0.14 37.74
C LYS A 321 -51.79 -0.69 38.96
N LEU A 322 -51.21 -0.49 40.13
CA LEU A 322 -51.82 -0.88 41.41
C LEU A 322 -52.92 0.11 41.80
N THR A 323 -53.89 -0.34 42.61
CA THR A 323 -54.91 0.55 43.20
C THR A 323 -54.29 1.57 44.16
N HIS A 324 -53.17 1.21 44.80
CA HIS A 324 -52.39 2.12 45.62
C HIS A 324 -51.43 2.94 44.73
N PRO A 325 -51.48 4.28 44.76
CA PRO A 325 -50.55 5.12 44.01
C PRO A 325 -49.19 5.18 44.71
N PHE A 326 -48.11 5.07 43.93
CA PHE A 326 -46.73 5.24 44.42
C PHE A 326 -46.10 6.47 43.76
N ALA A 327 -45.52 7.36 44.57
CA ALA A 327 -44.83 8.56 44.08
C ALA A 327 -43.63 8.20 43.18
N ASP A 328 -42.98 7.07 43.45
CA ASP A 328 -41.84 6.57 42.66
C ASP A 328 -42.20 6.17 41.22
N ALA A 329 -43.49 5.89 40.95
CA ALA A 329 -43.96 5.37 39.66
C ALA A 329 -45.39 5.89 39.34
N PRO A 330 -45.55 7.20 39.07
CA PRO A 330 -46.87 7.82 38.86
C PRO A 330 -47.61 7.25 37.64
N HIS A 331 -46.87 6.72 36.67
CA HIS A 331 -47.40 6.13 35.43
C HIS A 331 -47.51 4.61 35.48
N GLY A 332 -47.32 3.99 36.65
CA GLY A 332 -47.33 2.55 36.85
C GLY A 332 -45.94 1.91 36.76
N TRP A 333 -45.90 0.60 36.94
CA TRP A 333 -44.69 -0.20 37.05
C TRP A 333 -44.54 -1.11 35.83
N LEU A 334 -43.49 -0.92 35.03
CA LEU A 334 -43.14 -1.86 33.96
C LEU A 334 -42.61 -3.15 34.57
N ILE A 335 -43.30 -4.26 34.33
CA ILE A 335 -42.84 -5.57 34.76
C ILE A 335 -41.62 -5.98 33.91
N THR A 336 -40.51 -6.32 34.55
CA THR A 336 -39.26 -6.70 33.89
C THR A 336 -38.98 -8.20 33.98
N ALA A 337 -39.46 -8.86 35.04
CA ALA A 337 -39.39 -10.31 35.20
C ALA A 337 -40.56 -10.84 36.03
N VAL A 338 -40.96 -12.08 35.80
CA VAL A 338 -41.98 -12.80 36.58
C VAL A 338 -41.57 -14.26 36.71
N THR A 339 -41.70 -14.79 37.92
CA THR A 339 -41.59 -16.22 38.22
C THR A 339 -42.95 -16.73 38.65
N HIS A 340 -43.53 -17.62 37.85
CA HIS A 340 -44.81 -18.29 38.13
C HIS A 340 -44.56 -19.65 38.76
N ALA A 341 -45.35 -20.02 39.76
CA ALA A 341 -45.28 -21.35 40.35
C ALA A 341 -46.67 -21.85 40.77
N GLY A 342 -46.83 -23.17 40.77
CA GLY A 342 -48.04 -23.84 41.24
C GLY A 342 -47.89 -25.35 41.19
N SER A 343 -48.72 -26.05 41.97
CA SER A 343 -48.70 -27.51 42.06
C SER A 343 -50.08 -28.06 42.43
N ARG A 344 -50.20 -29.38 42.57
CA ARG A 344 -51.45 -30.00 43.05
C ARG A 344 -51.74 -29.68 44.51
N ASP A 345 -50.70 -29.45 45.31
CA ASP A 345 -50.74 -29.20 46.74
C ASP A 345 -50.57 -27.71 47.11
N SER A 346 -50.24 -26.85 46.14
CA SER A 346 -50.13 -25.40 46.33
C SER A 346 -50.84 -24.64 45.23
N ALA A 347 -51.65 -23.65 45.63
CA ALA A 347 -52.29 -22.73 44.70
C ALA A 347 -51.26 -21.92 43.90
N TYR A 348 -51.71 -21.37 42.76
CA TYR A 348 -50.87 -20.53 41.92
C TYR A 348 -50.42 -19.27 42.67
N HIS A 349 -49.13 -18.99 42.56
CA HIS A 349 -48.53 -17.73 42.98
C HIS A 349 -47.45 -17.31 41.98
N ASN A 350 -47.05 -16.05 42.05
CA ASN A 350 -45.91 -15.55 41.33
C ASN A 350 -45.16 -14.50 42.14
N SER A 351 -43.90 -14.30 41.78
CA SER A 351 -43.10 -13.15 42.21
C SER A 351 -42.63 -12.39 40.98
N PHE A 352 -42.61 -11.06 41.02
CA PHE A 352 -42.23 -10.24 39.88
C PHE A 352 -41.26 -9.12 40.26
N HIS A 353 -40.52 -8.67 39.26
CA HIS A 353 -39.69 -7.47 39.30
C HIS A 353 -40.28 -6.42 38.38
N ALA A 354 -40.16 -5.15 38.77
CA ALA A 354 -40.62 -4.04 37.97
C ALA A 354 -39.78 -2.78 38.17
N ILE A 355 -39.89 -1.84 37.23
CA ILE A 355 -39.32 -0.50 37.32
C ILE A 355 -40.39 0.55 37.03
N PRO A 356 -40.21 1.83 37.38
CA PRO A 356 -41.13 2.88 36.96
C PRO A 356 -41.31 2.91 35.43
N ALA A 357 -42.56 2.95 34.96
CA ALA A 357 -42.89 2.83 33.53
C ALA A 357 -42.57 4.06 32.68
N ASP A 358 -42.12 5.15 33.30
CA ASP A 358 -41.60 6.38 32.68
C ASP A 358 -40.09 6.31 32.41
N ARG A 359 -39.42 5.22 32.80
CA ARG A 359 -38.01 4.97 32.50
C ARG A 359 -37.90 4.01 31.32
N VAL A 360 -36.99 4.32 30.40
CA VAL A 360 -36.72 3.45 29.24
C VAL A 360 -35.87 2.26 29.67
N TRP A 361 -36.38 1.05 29.51
CA TRP A 361 -35.67 -0.17 29.79
C TRP A 361 -34.61 -0.40 28.73
N ARG A 362 -33.37 -0.61 29.18
CA ARG A 362 -32.26 -1.02 28.33
C ARG A 362 -31.78 -2.39 28.79
N PRO A 363 -31.54 -3.34 27.87
CA PRO A 363 -30.99 -4.64 28.24
C PRO A 363 -29.63 -4.49 28.93
N ALA A 364 -29.28 -5.47 29.78
CA ALA A 364 -27.89 -5.61 30.19
C ALA A 364 -27.00 -5.79 28.96
N LEU A 365 -25.78 -5.27 28.97
CA LEU A 365 -24.91 -5.29 27.80
C LEU A 365 -23.84 -6.39 27.91
N PRO A 366 -23.99 -7.44 27.07
CA PRO A 366 -22.98 -8.35 26.59
C PRO A 366 -21.52 -7.87 26.61
N PRO A 367 -20.51 -8.48 27.27
CA PRO A 367 -19.15 -8.17 26.85
C PRO A 367 -18.97 -8.57 25.38
N LYS A 368 -18.45 -7.65 24.56
CA LYS A 368 -18.17 -7.92 23.14
C LYS A 368 -17.04 -8.96 23.03
N PRO A 369 -17.15 -10.00 22.18
CA PRO A 369 -16.04 -10.93 21.96
C PRO A 369 -14.84 -10.18 21.38
N ARG A 370 -13.62 -10.58 21.79
CA ARG A 370 -12.37 -9.95 21.37
C ARG A 370 -11.44 -10.94 20.67
N ILE A 371 -10.74 -10.48 19.64
CA ILE A 371 -9.71 -11.20 18.91
C ILE A 371 -8.35 -10.67 19.35
N HIS A 372 -7.69 -11.39 20.26
CA HIS A 372 -6.40 -10.95 20.82
C HIS A 372 -5.20 -11.17 19.88
N GLY A 373 -5.35 -11.98 18.83
CA GLY A 373 -4.29 -12.30 17.86
C GLY A 373 -4.60 -11.80 16.45
N THR A 374 -3.95 -12.40 15.46
CA THR A 374 -4.30 -12.16 14.05
C THR A 374 -5.09 -13.33 13.46
N LEU A 375 -5.92 -13.02 12.47
CA LEU A 375 -6.63 -14.03 11.69
C LEU A 375 -6.17 -13.96 10.23
N PRO A 376 -5.90 -15.11 9.59
CA PRO A 376 -5.49 -15.10 8.19
C PRO A 376 -6.68 -14.73 7.29
N ALA A 377 -6.38 -13.95 6.27
CA ALA A 377 -7.29 -13.59 5.21
C ALA A 377 -6.54 -13.59 3.87
N ARG A 378 -7.28 -13.62 2.77
CA ARG A 378 -6.72 -13.58 1.42
C ARG A 378 -7.14 -12.29 0.73
N VAL A 379 -6.19 -11.56 0.15
CA VAL A 379 -6.52 -10.38 -0.67
C VAL A 379 -7.32 -10.82 -1.89
N VAL A 380 -8.41 -10.15 -2.19
CA VAL A 380 -9.31 -10.47 -3.32
C VAL A 380 -9.45 -9.29 -4.27
N SER A 381 -9.79 -9.58 -5.53
CA SER A 381 -10.22 -8.59 -6.51
C SER A 381 -11.46 -9.07 -7.27
N PRO A 382 -12.21 -8.14 -7.90
CA PRO A 382 -13.31 -8.50 -8.79
C PRO A 382 -12.90 -9.50 -9.88
N GLY A 383 -13.90 -10.19 -10.43
CA GLY A 383 -13.70 -11.16 -11.52
C GLY A 383 -12.88 -12.38 -11.12
N ASN A 384 -13.09 -12.93 -9.92
CA ASN A 384 -12.34 -14.08 -9.38
C ASN A 384 -10.83 -13.91 -9.41
N ASN A 385 -10.32 -12.78 -8.89
CA ASN A 385 -8.88 -12.49 -8.84
C ASN A 385 -8.21 -12.38 -10.23
N SER A 386 -8.97 -12.12 -11.31
CA SER A 386 -8.42 -11.97 -12.68
C SER A 386 -7.79 -10.59 -12.94
N TYR A 387 -7.96 -9.63 -12.03
CA TYR A 387 -7.43 -8.29 -12.20
C TYR A 387 -5.88 -8.30 -12.17
N HIS A 388 -5.25 -7.75 -13.20
CA HIS A 388 -3.80 -7.81 -13.35
C HIS A 388 -3.04 -7.05 -12.24
N TYR A 389 -3.61 -5.92 -11.82
CA TYR A 389 -3.08 -5.04 -10.78
C TYR A 389 -3.78 -5.25 -9.43
N PRO A 390 -3.25 -4.71 -8.33
CA PRO A 390 -3.95 -4.71 -7.05
C PRO A 390 -5.24 -3.90 -7.11
N PHE A 391 -6.29 -4.41 -6.47
CA PHE A 391 -7.57 -3.73 -6.38
C PHE A 391 -7.64 -2.92 -5.08
N LEU A 392 -7.48 -1.61 -5.22
CA LEU A 392 -7.45 -0.64 -4.13
C LEU A 392 -8.65 0.30 -4.26
N ASP A 393 -9.16 0.78 -3.13
CA ASP A 393 -10.07 1.93 -3.13
C ASP A 393 -9.31 3.27 -3.19
N GLU A 394 -10.04 4.38 -3.20
CA GLU A 394 -9.50 5.75 -3.25
C GLU A 394 -8.62 6.12 -2.03
N HIS A 395 -8.67 5.31 -0.96
CA HIS A 395 -7.87 5.47 0.25
C HIS A 395 -6.71 4.45 0.34
N GLY A 396 -6.49 3.62 -0.69
CA GLY A 396 -5.44 2.61 -0.71
C GLY A 396 -5.69 1.42 0.23
N ARG A 397 -6.96 1.14 0.53
CA ARG A 397 -7.42 -0.03 1.32
C ARG A 397 -7.69 -1.23 0.39
N TYR A 398 -7.69 -2.43 0.96
CA TYR A 398 -7.84 -3.69 0.25
C TYR A 398 -9.15 -4.37 0.60
N ARG A 399 -9.68 -5.21 -0.28
CA ARG A 399 -10.72 -6.17 0.09
C ARG A 399 -10.09 -7.53 0.34
N VAL A 400 -10.62 -8.25 1.32
CA VAL A 400 -10.07 -9.52 1.78
C VAL A 400 -11.18 -10.54 1.97
N ARG A 401 -10.87 -11.81 1.76
CA ARG A 401 -11.71 -12.93 2.18
C ARG A 401 -11.16 -13.49 3.48
N TYR A 402 -11.96 -13.43 4.54
CA TYR A 402 -11.64 -14.06 5.82
C TYR A 402 -11.66 -15.58 5.63
N LEU A 403 -10.61 -16.27 6.09
CA LEU A 403 -10.54 -17.72 5.86
C LEU A 403 -11.50 -18.53 6.74
N PHE A 404 -12.00 -17.94 7.84
CA PHE A 404 -13.04 -18.56 8.66
C PHE A 404 -14.44 -18.38 8.08
N ASP A 405 -14.63 -17.46 7.13
CA ASP A 405 -15.96 -17.13 6.63
C ASP A 405 -16.39 -18.16 5.59
N LEU A 406 -17.49 -18.84 5.91
CA LEU A 406 -18.04 -19.93 5.11
C LEU A 406 -19.15 -19.45 4.17
N ASP A 407 -19.58 -18.19 4.30
CA ASP A 407 -20.58 -17.63 3.42
C ASP A 407 -20.04 -17.40 2.00
N SER A 408 -20.97 -17.40 1.04
CA SER A 408 -20.66 -17.12 -0.36
C SER A 408 -20.93 -15.64 -0.66
N TRP A 409 -19.91 -14.97 -1.18
CA TRP A 409 -19.97 -13.56 -1.55
C TRP A 409 -19.78 -13.38 -3.06
N SER A 410 -20.29 -12.26 -3.60
CA SER A 410 -19.94 -11.85 -4.96
C SER A 410 -18.43 -11.66 -5.08
N PRO A 411 -17.77 -12.04 -6.19
CA PRO A 411 -16.32 -11.93 -6.32
C PRO A 411 -15.79 -10.52 -6.05
N GLY A 412 -14.92 -10.39 -5.04
CA GLY A 412 -14.36 -9.09 -4.62
C GLY A 412 -15.28 -8.29 -3.70
N GLY A 413 -16.39 -8.87 -3.25
CA GLY A 413 -17.32 -8.32 -2.25
C GLY A 413 -17.25 -9.03 -0.89
N ASP A 414 -16.23 -9.87 -0.67
CA ASP A 414 -16.07 -10.71 0.52
C ASP A 414 -15.91 -9.93 1.83
N SER A 415 -15.48 -8.66 1.76
CA SER A 415 -15.38 -7.78 2.92
C SER A 415 -15.53 -6.30 2.54
N ARG A 416 -15.69 -5.46 3.57
CA ARG A 416 -15.35 -4.04 3.52
C ARG A 416 -13.90 -3.82 3.13
N ALA A 417 -13.57 -2.60 2.72
CA ALA A 417 -12.19 -2.21 2.52
C ALA A 417 -11.46 -2.12 3.89
N VAL A 418 -10.32 -2.80 3.98
CA VAL A 418 -9.46 -2.88 5.18
C VAL A 418 -8.12 -2.18 4.92
N ARG A 419 -7.62 -1.47 5.93
CA ARG A 419 -6.35 -0.74 5.83
C ARG A 419 -5.14 -1.66 5.89
N LEU A 420 -4.04 -1.20 5.32
CA LEU A 420 -2.73 -1.82 5.43
C LEU A 420 -1.88 -1.05 6.44
N ALA A 421 -1.40 -1.74 7.49
CA ALA A 421 -0.34 -1.24 8.35
C ALA A 421 0.94 -1.07 7.54
N LYS A 422 1.62 0.07 7.72
CA LYS A 422 2.78 0.49 6.91
C LYS A 422 3.94 0.85 7.84
N PRO A 423 5.20 0.67 7.41
CA PRO A 423 6.37 1.12 8.17
C PRO A 423 6.33 2.61 8.54
N PHE A 424 5.83 3.48 7.65
CA PHE A 424 5.55 4.88 7.94
C PHE A 424 4.50 5.45 6.96
N ALA A 425 3.79 6.49 7.39
CA ALA A 425 2.84 7.26 6.58
C ALA A 425 2.77 8.71 7.08
N GLY A 426 2.56 9.65 6.15
CA GLY A 426 2.38 11.07 6.43
C GLY A 426 1.50 11.74 5.37
N ARG A 427 1.24 13.05 5.49
CA ARG A 427 0.25 13.76 4.65
C ARG A 427 0.54 13.69 3.14
N GLN A 428 1.81 13.64 2.74
CA GLN A 428 2.26 13.63 1.34
C GLN A 428 3.42 12.64 1.08
N PHE A 429 3.71 11.77 2.04
CA PHE A 429 4.81 10.81 1.96
C PHE A 429 4.45 9.52 2.69
N GLY A 430 5.11 8.41 2.40
CA GLY A 430 4.84 7.13 3.05
C GLY A 430 5.50 5.95 2.36
N PHE A 431 5.32 4.77 2.93
CA PHE A 431 5.71 3.50 2.32
C PHE A 431 4.49 2.75 1.79
N HIS A 432 4.49 2.35 0.52
CA HIS A 432 3.44 1.49 -0.03
C HIS A 432 3.96 0.59 -1.14
N MET A 433 3.85 -0.72 -0.93
CA MET A 433 4.08 -1.75 -1.94
C MET A 433 2.75 -2.50 -2.15
N PRO A 434 2.08 -2.32 -3.31
CA PRO A 434 0.76 -2.88 -3.54
C PRO A 434 0.69 -4.41 -3.41
N ILE A 435 -0.31 -4.92 -2.68
CA ILE A 435 -0.51 -6.36 -2.44
C ILE A 435 -1.41 -6.93 -3.53
N HIS A 436 -0.95 -7.95 -4.26
CA HIS A 436 -1.74 -8.58 -5.31
C HIS A 436 -2.77 -9.56 -4.75
N ALA A 437 -3.88 -9.72 -5.48
CA ALA A 437 -4.90 -10.71 -5.16
C ALA A 437 -4.32 -12.12 -5.04
N GLY A 438 -4.89 -12.92 -4.14
CA GLY A 438 -4.40 -14.24 -3.77
C GLY A 438 -3.39 -14.23 -2.62
N THR A 439 -2.74 -13.11 -2.31
CA THR A 439 -1.75 -13.03 -1.21
C THR A 439 -2.42 -13.27 0.15
N ILE A 440 -1.78 -14.08 1.00
CA ILE A 440 -2.19 -14.27 2.39
C ILE A 440 -1.72 -13.10 3.24
N VAL A 441 -2.66 -12.55 4.00
CA VAL A 441 -2.47 -11.44 4.92
C VAL A 441 -3.01 -11.81 6.30
N HIS A 442 -2.46 -11.20 7.33
CA HIS A 442 -2.91 -11.35 8.70
C HIS A 442 -3.66 -10.11 9.13
N LEU A 443 -4.93 -10.28 9.48
CA LEU A 443 -5.78 -9.23 10.00
C LEU A 443 -5.58 -9.13 11.51
N ALA A 444 -5.21 -7.97 11.99
CA ALA A 444 -5.34 -7.59 13.40
C ALA A 444 -6.59 -6.73 13.57
N PHE A 445 -6.97 -6.50 14.82
CA PHE A 445 -8.24 -5.90 15.19
C PHE A 445 -7.99 -4.80 16.22
N SER A 446 -8.44 -3.57 15.95
CA SER A 446 -8.27 -2.44 16.88
C SER A 446 -8.95 -2.76 18.22
N ASP A 447 -8.21 -2.69 19.32
CA ASP A 447 -8.67 -3.13 20.66
C ASP A 447 -9.19 -4.58 20.70
N GLY A 448 -8.83 -5.40 19.71
CA GLY A 448 -9.38 -6.73 19.53
C GLY A 448 -10.82 -6.77 19.04
N ASP A 449 -11.42 -5.64 18.64
CA ASP A 449 -12.78 -5.57 18.13
C ASP A 449 -12.91 -6.30 16.77
N PRO A 450 -13.70 -7.40 16.69
CA PRO A 450 -13.96 -8.10 15.42
C PRO A 450 -14.44 -7.21 14.28
N ASP A 451 -15.06 -6.07 14.61
CA ASP A 451 -15.61 -5.08 13.67
C ASP A 451 -14.61 -3.95 13.33
N GLN A 452 -13.33 -4.08 13.68
CA GLN A 452 -12.29 -3.10 13.31
C GLN A 452 -10.99 -3.75 12.77
N PRO A 453 -11.07 -4.45 11.63
CA PRO A 453 -9.95 -5.17 11.03
C PRO A 453 -8.99 -4.27 10.24
N TYR A 454 -7.70 -4.57 10.33
CA TYR A 454 -6.67 -4.04 9.43
C TYR A 454 -5.61 -5.11 9.13
N ILE A 455 -5.01 -5.04 7.94
CA ILE A 455 -3.90 -5.90 7.55
C ILE A 455 -2.67 -5.47 8.34
N ALA A 456 -2.22 -6.32 9.26
CA ALA A 456 -1.04 -6.09 10.10
C ALA A 456 0.25 -6.69 9.51
N ALA A 457 0.13 -7.81 8.80
CA ALA A 457 1.27 -8.51 8.21
C ALA A 457 0.89 -9.26 6.93
N ILE A 458 1.92 -9.64 6.18
CA ILE A 458 1.84 -10.41 4.93
C ILE A 458 2.77 -11.61 5.10
N THR A 459 2.33 -12.80 4.67
CA THR A 459 3.13 -14.02 4.76
C THR A 459 3.19 -14.73 3.42
N HIS A 460 4.33 -15.37 3.14
CA HIS A 460 4.45 -16.27 2.00
C HIS A 460 3.68 -17.58 2.25
N ASP A 461 3.34 -18.28 1.19
CA ASP A 461 2.68 -19.59 1.23
C ASP A 461 3.30 -20.54 0.16
N SER A 462 2.80 -21.77 0.06
CA SER A 462 3.32 -22.76 -0.90
C SER A 462 3.13 -22.37 -2.37
N GLU A 463 2.16 -21.52 -2.69
CA GLU A 463 1.94 -21.01 -4.05
C GLU A 463 2.73 -19.72 -4.32
N ARG A 464 3.06 -18.97 -3.26
CA ARG A 464 3.75 -17.68 -3.28
C ARG A 464 4.96 -17.75 -2.34
N PRO A 465 6.00 -18.51 -2.70
CA PRO A 465 7.15 -18.73 -1.83
C PRO A 465 7.98 -17.47 -1.65
N ASP A 466 8.71 -17.42 -0.54
CA ASP A 466 9.67 -16.35 -0.27
C ASP A 466 10.77 -16.31 -1.35
N PRO A 467 11.18 -15.12 -1.84
CA PRO A 467 12.36 -15.00 -2.70
C PRO A 467 13.66 -15.51 -2.05
N ILE A 468 13.74 -15.50 -0.72
CA ILE A 468 14.91 -15.91 0.04
C ILE A 468 14.64 -17.27 0.71
N THR A 469 15.43 -18.26 0.30
CA THR A 469 15.39 -19.62 0.86
C THR A 469 16.76 -20.00 1.41
N SER A 470 16.92 -21.22 1.91
CA SER A 470 18.22 -21.73 2.38
C SER A 470 19.33 -21.61 1.34
N GLN A 471 19.02 -21.63 0.04
CA GLN A 471 20.02 -21.44 -1.02
C GLN A 471 20.56 -20.00 -1.12
N TRP A 472 19.86 -19.05 -0.51
CA TRP A 472 20.05 -17.60 -0.65
C TRP A 472 20.10 -16.88 0.70
N HIS A 473 20.46 -17.59 1.78
CA HIS A 473 20.35 -17.12 3.16
C HIS A 473 21.16 -15.85 3.50
N SER A 474 22.14 -15.46 2.67
CA SER A 474 22.97 -14.26 2.81
C SER A 474 22.47 -13.07 1.97
N ARG A 475 21.29 -13.18 1.35
CA ARG A 475 20.76 -12.16 0.46
C ARG A 475 19.63 -11.35 1.07
N ASN A 476 19.65 -10.06 0.77
CA ASN A 476 18.57 -9.13 1.00
C ASN A 476 17.99 -8.71 -0.36
N VAL A 477 16.66 -8.74 -0.51
CA VAL A 477 16.04 -8.41 -1.80
C VAL A 477 14.69 -7.71 -1.66
N ILE A 478 14.53 -6.62 -2.39
CA ILE A 478 13.22 -6.06 -2.75
C ILE A 478 13.00 -6.42 -4.21
N ARG A 479 11.95 -7.20 -4.51
CA ARG A 479 11.61 -7.66 -5.86
C ARG A 479 10.14 -7.38 -6.15
N THR A 480 9.87 -6.63 -7.22
CA THR A 480 8.49 -6.37 -7.68
C THR A 480 7.98 -7.48 -8.59
N LYS A 481 6.67 -7.50 -8.86
CA LYS A 481 6.03 -8.44 -9.81
C LYS A 481 6.64 -8.41 -11.21
N ALA A 482 7.03 -7.24 -11.69
CA ALA A 482 7.70 -7.06 -12.98
C ALA A 482 9.21 -7.36 -12.95
N ASN A 483 9.71 -7.97 -11.86
CA ASN A 483 11.11 -8.35 -11.70
C ASN A 483 12.10 -7.18 -11.54
N ASN A 484 11.62 -5.96 -11.20
CA ASN A 484 12.50 -4.87 -10.77
C ASN A 484 13.07 -5.19 -9.39
N LYS A 485 14.38 -4.99 -9.20
CA LYS A 485 15.08 -5.47 -8.00
C LYS A 485 16.07 -4.47 -7.44
N LEU A 486 16.06 -4.37 -6.12
CA LEU A 486 17.21 -4.00 -5.31
C LEU A 486 17.67 -5.26 -4.56
N ARG A 487 18.88 -5.73 -4.85
CA ARG A 487 19.46 -6.93 -4.24
C ARG A 487 20.80 -6.58 -3.60
N MET A 488 21.02 -7.08 -2.40
CA MET A 488 22.30 -6.98 -1.68
C MET A 488 22.71 -8.39 -1.25
N GLU A 489 23.95 -8.77 -1.48
CA GLU A 489 24.55 -10.04 -1.09
C GLU A 489 25.60 -9.78 -0.01
N ASP A 490 25.48 -10.48 1.12
CA ASP A 490 26.40 -10.39 2.27
C ASP A 490 27.28 -11.64 2.40
N LEU A 491 27.28 -12.53 1.40
CA LEU A 491 28.17 -13.67 1.39
C LEU A 491 29.63 -13.19 1.37
N GLN A 492 30.38 -13.58 2.41
CA GLN A 492 31.75 -13.14 2.61
C GLN A 492 32.64 -13.35 1.37
N GLY A 493 33.30 -12.29 0.93
CA GLY A 493 34.18 -12.28 -0.26
C GLY A 493 33.43 -12.29 -1.60
N LYS A 494 32.09 -12.20 -1.59
CA LYS A 494 31.23 -12.14 -2.78
C LYS A 494 30.15 -11.05 -2.63
N GLU A 495 30.42 -10.07 -1.78
CA GLU A 495 29.50 -8.99 -1.45
C GLU A 495 29.23 -8.15 -2.70
N HIS A 496 27.95 -7.86 -2.97
CA HIS A 496 27.58 -7.04 -4.10
C HIS A 496 26.19 -6.45 -3.97
N ILE A 497 25.97 -5.32 -4.65
CA ILE A 497 24.67 -4.64 -4.77
C ILE A 497 24.25 -4.62 -6.23
N LYS A 498 22.99 -4.93 -6.48
CA LYS A 498 22.36 -4.83 -7.79
C LYS A 498 21.08 -4.01 -7.71
N LEU A 499 21.02 -2.95 -8.50
CA LEU A 499 19.80 -2.21 -8.81
C LEU A 499 19.47 -2.45 -10.28
N ALA A 500 18.32 -3.05 -10.56
CA ALA A 500 17.98 -3.47 -11.92
C ALA A 500 16.50 -3.32 -12.27
N SER A 501 16.26 -2.91 -13.51
CA SER A 501 14.97 -2.96 -14.20
C SER A 501 14.97 -4.14 -15.18
N GLU A 502 13.85 -4.83 -15.27
CA GLU A 502 13.65 -5.86 -16.29
C GLU A 502 13.52 -5.23 -17.69
N TYR A 503 12.88 -4.05 -17.77
CA TYR A 503 12.73 -3.28 -18.99
C TYR A 503 14.06 -2.66 -19.42
N GLY A 504 14.49 -2.95 -20.65
CA GLY A 504 15.75 -2.48 -21.25
C GLY A 504 17.01 -3.07 -20.62
N LYS A 505 16.89 -4.03 -19.69
CA LYS A 505 17.99 -4.63 -18.92
C LYS A 505 18.94 -3.58 -18.29
N SER A 506 18.38 -2.45 -17.91
CA SER A 506 19.11 -1.34 -17.28
C SER A 506 19.49 -1.71 -15.85
N GLN A 507 20.79 -1.71 -15.54
CA GLN A 507 21.30 -2.14 -14.24
C GLN A 507 22.57 -1.40 -13.81
N LEU A 508 22.66 -1.15 -12.50
CA LEU A 508 23.88 -0.78 -11.79
C LEU A 508 24.27 -1.97 -10.90
N ASN A 509 25.45 -2.55 -11.20
CA ASN A 509 26.05 -3.62 -10.40
C ASN A 509 27.31 -3.09 -9.72
N ILE A 510 27.50 -3.40 -8.44
CA ILE A 510 28.63 -2.94 -7.61
C ILE A 510 29.14 -4.13 -6.77
N GLY A 511 30.46 -4.30 -6.63
CA GLY A 511 31.10 -5.34 -5.81
C GLY A 511 31.56 -6.54 -6.64
N HIS A 512 31.19 -7.75 -6.22
CA HIS A 512 31.44 -9.01 -6.92
C HIS A 512 30.37 -9.28 -8.00
N LEU A 513 30.69 -9.05 -9.27
CA LEU A 513 29.74 -9.22 -10.38
C LEU A 513 29.71 -10.68 -10.82
N VAL A 514 28.50 -11.23 -10.95
CA VAL A 514 28.26 -12.60 -11.42
C VAL A 514 27.25 -12.64 -12.57
N ASP A 515 27.33 -13.70 -13.39
CA ASP A 515 26.34 -14.00 -14.41
C ASP A 515 25.13 -14.77 -13.84
N ALA A 516 24.23 -15.24 -14.72
CA ALA A 516 23.06 -16.02 -14.33
C ALA A 516 23.43 -17.40 -13.74
N ALA A 517 24.57 -17.97 -14.15
CA ALA A 517 25.12 -19.23 -13.63
C ALA A 517 25.98 -19.04 -12.36
N ARG A 518 26.08 -17.81 -11.85
CA ARG A 518 26.93 -17.42 -10.71
C ARG A 518 28.43 -17.47 -11.02
N ALA A 519 28.82 -17.56 -12.29
CA ALA A 519 30.20 -17.43 -12.68
C ALA A 519 30.66 -15.97 -12.54
N PRO A 520 31.89 -15.73 -12.05
CA PRO A 520 32.42 -14.38 -11.90
C PRO A 520 32.51 -13.68 -13.25
N ARG A 521 31.96 -12.48 -13.34
CA ARG A 521 32.07 -11.57 -14.50
C ARG A 521 33.14 -10.49 -14.29
N GLY A 522 33.45 -10.17 -13.04
CA GLY A 522 34.43 -9.15 -12.67
C GLY A 522 34.16 -8.55 -11.30
N GLU A 523 34.92 -7.53 -10.95
CA GLU A 523 34.81 -6.79 -9.69
C GLU A 523 34.76 -5.28 -9.96
N GLY A 524 34.24 -4.50 -9.00
CA GLY A 524 34.13 -3.04 -9.12
C GLY A 524 32.70 -2.61 -9.41
N PHE A 525 32.46 -1.86 -10.50
CA PHE A 525 31.11 -1.43 -10.88
C PHE A 525 30.86 -1.58 -12.39
N GLU A 526 29.61 -1.85 -12.75
CA GLU A 526 29.12 -1.89 -14.13
C GLU A 526 27.79 -1.13 -14.22
N LEU A 527 27.75 -0.13 -15.10
CA LEU A 527 26.50 0.48 -15.57
C LEU A 527 26.18 -0.07 -16.97
N ARG A 528 25.06 -0.79 -17.10
CA ARG A 528 24.65 -1.44 -18.35
C ARG A 528 23.20 -1.14 -18.69
N THR A 529 22.92 -0.98 -19.98
CA THR A 529 21.57 -0.94 -20.57
C THR A 529 21.63 -1.55 -21.97
N ASP A 530 20.58 -2.25 -22.39
CA ASP A 530 20.42 -2.72 -23.77
C ASP A 530 19.70 -1.67 -24.65
N HIS A 531 19.25 -0.57 -24.05
CA HIS A 531 18.67 0.60 -24.73
C HIS A 531 19.69 1.77 -24.76
N TRP A 532 19.22 2.99 -24.98
CA TRP A 532 20.06 4.19 -24.94
C TRP A 532 20.63 4.46 -23.55
N GLY A 533 21.90 4.89 -23.49
CA GLY A 533 22.57 5.38 -22.29
C GLY A 533 23.10 6.79 -22.50
N ALA A 534 23.06 7.62 -21.45
CA ALA A 534 23.63 8.96 -21.47
C ALA A 534 24.26 9.29 -20.10
N LEU A 535 25.50 9.77 -20.11
CA LEU A 535 26.16 10.37 -18.95
C LEU A 535 26.21 11.88 -19.18
N ARG A 536 25.54 12.66 -18.34
CA ARG A 536 25.44 14.12 -18.49
C ARG A 536 25.70 14.80 -17.16
N ALA A 537 26.61 15.76 -17.16
CA ALA A 537 26.89 16.62 -16.03
C ALA A 537 27.03 18.06 -16.54
N GLY A 538 26.00 18.89 -16.30
CA GLY A 538 25.93 20.25 -16.86
C GLY A 538 27.02 21.21 -16.36
N LYS A 539 27.72 20.82 -15.28
CA LYS A 539 28.91 21.52 -14.76
C LYS A 539 30.23 20.86 -15.20
N GLY A 540 30.21 19.87 -16.08
CA GLY A 540 31.38 19.15 -16.58
C GLY A 540 31.54 17.72 -16.01
N LEU A 541 32.42 16.92 -16.62
CA LEU A 541 32.65 15.51 -16.30
C LEU A 541 34.15 15.21 -16.14
N LEU A 542 34.52 14.54 -15.05
CA LEU A 542 35.86 13.97 -14.84
C LEU A 542 35.79 12.45 -15.01
N ILE A 543 36.58 11.89 -15.92
CA ILE A 543 36.77 10.44 -16.10
C ILE A 543 38.25 10.16 -15.83
N SER A 544 38.55 9.45 -14.74
CA SER A 544 39.93 9.22 -14.31
C SER A 544 40.20 7.77 -13.93
N ALA A 545 41.39 7.28 -14.29
CA ALA A 545 41.96 6.02 -13.80
C ALA A 545 43.04 6.26 -12.73
N GLU A 546 43.17 7.48 -12.21
CA GLU A 546 44.08 7.76 -11.10
C GLU A 546 43.61 7.12 -9.80
N ALA A 547 44.51 6.35 -9.17
CA ALA A 547 44.27 5.85 -7.82
C ALA A 547 44.36 7.00 -6.81
N LYS A 548 43.37 7.10 -5.92
CA LYS A 548 43.37 8.02 -4.77
C LYS A 548 43.27 7.20 -3.48
N ALA A 549 43.99 7.62 -2.44
CA ALA A 549 43.83 7.04 -1.11
C ALA A 549 42.44 7.40 -0.52
N VAL A 550 41.91 6.53 0.35
CA VAL A 550 40.50 6.46 0.77
C VAL A 550 39.89 7.80 1.27
N ALA A 551 38.62 8.01 0.90
CA ALA A 551 37.54 8.89 1.41
C ALA A 551 37.78 10.39 1.72
N ALA A 552 39.01 10.85 1.99
CA ALA A 552 39.29 12.24 2.35
C ALA A 552 39.58 13.15 1.15
N THR A 553 39.78 12.58 -0.04
CA THR A 553 40.04 13.34 -1.27
C THR A 553 38.73 13.82 -1.89
N PRO A 554 38.61 15.11 -2.28
CA PRO A 554 37.43 15.61 -2.99
C PRO A 554 37.15 14.81 -4.27
N GLN A 555 35.86 14.61 -4.60
CA GLN A 555 35.42 13.88 -5.80
C GLN A 555 36.04 14.42 -7.11
N LEU A 556 36.36 15.72 -7.16
CA LEU A 556 36.96 16.41 -8.31
C LEU A 556 38.46 16.67 -8.15
N ASP A 557 39.18 15.90 -7.34
CA ASP A 557 40.65 15.96 -7.37
C ASP A 557 41.16 15.54 -8.75
N MET A 558 41.74 16.52 -9.43
CA MET A 558 42.29 16.43 -10.77
C MET A 558 43.73 16.97 -10.82
N ALA A 559 44.43 17.03 -9.68
CA ALA A 559 45.72 17.71 -9.58
C ALA A 559 46.77 17.13 -10.56
N ALA A 560 46.86 15.80 -10.68
CA ALA A 560 47.80 15.17 -11.59
C ALA A 560 47.38 15.31 -13.07
N ALA A 561 46.09 15.25 -13.39
CA ALA A 561 45.58 15.58 -14.72
C ALA A 561 45.88 17.04 -15.13
N LEU A 562 45.69 18.01 -14.23
CA LEU A 562 46.05 19.41 -14.47
C LEU A 562 47.56 19.57 -14.66
N HIS A 563 48.37 18.91 -13.82
CA HIS A 563 49.82 18.94 -13.95
C HIS A 563 50.31 18.36 -15.30
N GLN A 564 49.69 17.29 -15.81
CA GLN A 564 49.98 16.75 -17.15
C GLN A 564 49.68 17.77 -18.26
N LEU A 565 48.53 18.46 -18.18
CA LEU A 565 48.19 19.52 -19.14
C LEU A 565 49.12 20.74 -19.04
N GLU A 566 49.54 21.12 -17.82
CA GLU A 566 50.54 22.17 -17.61
C GLU A 566 51.91 21.82 -18.22
N GLN A 567 52.35 20.56 -18.08
CA GLN A 567 53.57 20.08 -18.72
C GLN A 567 53.46 20.10 -20.25
N ALA A 568 52.33 19.67 -20.81
CA ALA A 568 52.07 19.74 -22.25
C ALA A 568 52.12 21.20 -22.75
N ASN A 569 51.50 22.14 -22.03
CA ASN A 569 51.54 23.56 -22.36
C ASN A 569 52.97 24.13 -22.34
N ARG A 570 53.81 23.75 -21.37
CA ARG A 570 55.23 24.16 -21.33
C ARG A 570 56.01 23.64 -22.53
N LEU A 571 55.79 22.38 -22.93
CA LEU A 571 56.44 21.79 -24.10
C LEU A 571 56.00 22.49 -25.39
N ALA A 572 54.69 22.73 -25.56
CA ALA A 572 54.16 23.45 -26.71
C ALA A 572 54.73 24.88 -26.80
N LYS A 573 54.88 25.56 -25.66
CA LYS A 573 55.52 26.88 -25.58
C LYS A 573 56.97 26.87 -26.05
N ALA A 574 57.78 25.92 -25.58
CA ALA A 574 59.17 25.81 -25.99
C ALA A 574 59.33 25.54 -27.50
N LEU A 575 58.42 24.77 -28.11
CA LEU A 575 58.38 24.57 -29.57
C LEU A 575 57.90 25.82 -30.31
N ALA A 576 56.92 26.55 -29.77
CA ALA A 576 56.46 27.81 -30.32
C ALA A 576 57.57 28.87 -30.39
N ASP A 577 58.31 29.06 -29.29
CA ASP A 577 59.40 30.05 -29.25
C ASP A 577 60.53 29.70 -30.24
N ALA A 578 60.83 28.40 -30.39
CA ALA A 578 61.79 27.92 -31.39
C ALA A 578 61.31 28.13 -32.83
N ALA A 579 60.02 27.87 -33.10
CA ALA A 579 59.41 28.10 -34.41
C ALA A 579 59.43 29.60 -34.78
N THR A 580 59.07 30.48 -33.83
CA THR A 580 59.13 31.95 -34.02
C THR A 580 60.55 32.42 -34.35
N THR A 581 61.55 31.93 -33.62
CA THR A 581 62.97 32.25 -33.89
C THR A 581 63.40 31.81 -35.29
N ALA A 582 62.91 30.64 -35.74
CA ALA A 582 63.16 30.12 -37.08
C ALA A 582 62.27 30.75 -38.17
N ARG A 583 61.44 31.74 -37.84
CA ARG A 583 60.44 32.37 -38.72
C ARG A 583 59.43 31.36 -39.32
N ALA A 584 59.20 30.24 -38.64
CA ALA A 584 58.10 29.31 -38.90
C ALA A 584 56.82 29.78 -38.18
N LEU A 585 55.66 29.23 -38.54
CA LEU A 585 54.41 29.56 -37.86
C LEU A 585 54.32 28.78 -36.55
N PRO A 586 54.23 29.44 -35.38
CA PRO A 586 54.15 28.78 -34.09
C PRO A 586 52.74 28.19 -33.83
N PRO A 587 52.61 27.13 -33.02
CA PRO A 587 51.31 26.66 -32.53
C PRO A 587 50.66 27.68 -31.58
N ASP A 588 49.33 27.69 -31.54
CA ASP A 588 48.55 28.50 -30.59
C ASP A 588 48.55 27.85 -29.19
N VAL A 589 49.50 28.29 -28.37
CA VAL A 589 49.64 27.82 -26.98
C VAL A 589 48.66 28.53 -26.04
N GLN A 590 48.24 29.76 -26.37
CA GLN A 590 47.36 30.54 -25.49
C GLN A 590 45.98 29.89 -25.40
N ALA A 591 45.43 29.42 -26.52
CA ALA A 591 44.17 28.68 -26.53
C ALA A 591 44.19 27.42 -25.63
N GLN A 592 45.33 26.73 -25.52
CA GLN A 592 45.48 25.55 -24.66
C GLN A 592 45.56 25.92 -23.17
N VAL A 593 46.23 27.03 -22.84
CA VAL A 593 46.28 27.59 -21.48
C VAL A 593 44.90 28.07 -21.04
N ASP A 594 44.16 28.75 -21.92
CA ASP A 594 42.82 29.24 -21.65
C ASP A 594 41.84 28.09 -21.40
N LEU A 595 41.85 27.05 -22.24
CA LEU A 595 41.05 25.84 -22.02
C LEU A 595 41.30 25.23 -20.63
N LEU A 596 42.56 25.12 -20.23
CA LEU A 596 42.95 24.58 -18.93
C LEU A 596 42.43 25.45 -17.77
N GLN A 597 42.73 26.75 -17.78
CA GLN A 597 42.45 27.63 -16.64
C GLN A 597 40.99 28.05 -16.55
N GLN A 598 40.33 28.30 -17.68
CA GLN A 598 38.98 28.88 -17.73
C GLN A 598 37.88 27.81 -17.78
N SER A 599 38.16 26.61 -18.31
CA SER A 599 37.14 25.57 -18.51
C SER A 599 37.40 24.30 -17.71
N LEU A 600 38.60 23.70 -17.80
CA LEU A 600 38.86 22.35 -17.26
C LEU A 600 39.23 22.35 -15.77
N LYS A 601 39.94 23.36 -15.28
CA LYS A 601 40.31 23.48 -13.86
C LYS A 601 39.06 23.56 -12.99
N GLN A 602 38.90 22.56 -12.12
CA GLN A 602 37.69 22.36 -11.30
C GLN A 602 36.39 22.29 -12.11
N LEU A 603 36.48 22.00 -13.41
CA LEU A 603 35.35 22.05 -14.34
C LEU A 603 34.58 23.38 -14.23
N ALA A 604 35.30 24.50 -14.26
CA ALA A 604 34.73 25.85 -14.19
C ALA A 604 33.70 26.13 -15.30
N GLN A 605 33.77 25.41 -16.42
CA GLN A 605 32.76 25.35 -17.46
C GLN A 605 32.39 23.89 -17.78
N ALA A 606 31.38 23.68 -18.62
CA ALA A 606 30.89 22.36 -19.04
C ALA A 606 31.89 21.61 -19.97
N GLY A 607 33.07 21.29 -19.44
CA GLY A 607 34.12 20.51 -20.10
C GLY A 607 34.11 19.04 -19.70
N ILE A 608 34.82 18.22 -20.45
CA ILE A 608 35.13 16.83 -20.10
C ILE A 608 36.65 16.71 -19.96
N LEU A 609 37.12 16.25 -18.80
CA LEU A 609 38.52 15.92 -18.57
C LEU A 609 38.68 14.41 -18.42
N ILE A 610 39.46 13.81 -19.32
CA ILE A 610 39.79 12.38 -19.29
C ILE A 610 41.27 12.24 -18.98
N SER A 611 41.63 11.50 -17.93
CA SER A 611 43.02 11.27 -17.54
C SER A 611 43.26 9.83 -17.09
N ALA A 612 44.42 9.29 -17.45
CA ALA A 612 44.86 7.98 -17.01
C ALA A 612 46.40 7.95 -16.96
N PRO A 613 47.02 7.46 -15.87
CA PRO A 613 48.48 7.45 -15.74
C PRO A 613 49.18 6.49 -16.71
N ALA A 614 48.51 5.41 -17.13
CA ALA A 614 49.09 4.39 -18.01
C ALA A 614 48.79 4.62 -19.51
N GLY A 615 47.70 5.31 -19.86
CA GLY A 615 47.33 5.59 -21.24
C GLY A 615 45.83 5.71 -21.48
N ILE A 616 45.47 6.30 -22.62
CA ILE A 616 44.09 6.45 -23.11
C ILE A 616 44.03 5.91 -24.54
N GLY A 617 43.06 5.05 -24.83
CA GLY A 617 42.86 4.48 -26.17
C GLY A 617 41.49 4.83 -26.75
N LEU A 618 41.47 5.23 -28.02
CA LEU A 618 40.26 5.42 -28.82
C LEU A 618 40.37 4.52 -30.06
N THR A 619 39.42 3.61 -30.26
CA THR A 619 39.47 2.63 -31.35
C THR A 619 38.07 2.34 -31.89
N THR A 620 37.99 2.03 -33.18
CA THR A 620 36.78 1.63 -33.88
C THR A 620 37.19 0.93 -35.18
N PRO A 621 36.46 -0.10 -35.64
CA PRO A 621 36.71 -0.72 -36.94
C PRO A 621 36.35 0.18 -38.12
N HIS A 622 35.68 1.31 -37.89
CA HIS A 622 35.27 2.25 -38.93
C HIS A 622 36.00 3.60 -38.78
N THR A 623 35.30 4.62 -38.26
CA THR A 623 35.79 6.00 -38.32
C THR A 623 35.89 6.63 -36.94
N ILE A 624 37.06 7.21 -36.63
CA ILE A 624 37.22 8.19 -35.55
C ILE A 624 37.17 9.58 -36.18
N GLN A 625 36.35 10.48 -35.62
CA GLN A 625 36.30 11.88 -36.03
C GLN A 625 36.54 12.78 -34.82
N HIS A 626 37.56 13.64 -34.90
CA HIS A 626 37.77 14.75 -33.97
C HIS A 626 37.51 16.06 -34.70
N ALA A 627 36.68 16.93 -34.13
CA ALA A 627 36.35 18.24 -34.69
C ALA A 627 36.35 19.28 -33.56
N ALA A 628 36.97 20.42 -33.81
CA ALA A 628 36.97 21.58 -32.93
C ALA A 628 36.62 22.83 -33.75
N GLY A 629 35.75 23.69 -33.23
CA GLY A 629 35.37 24.95 -33.90
C GLY A 629 36.45 26.04 -33.81
N ALA A 630 37.42 25.87 -32.92
CA ALA A 630 38.57 26.77 -32.74
C ALA A 630 39.88 25.97 -32.90
N THR A 631 40.52 25.58 -31.80
CA THR A 631 41.85 24.96 -31.81
C THR A 631 41.78 23.45 -31.58
N TYR A 632 42.44 22.66 -32.44
CA TYR A 632 42.75 21.25 -32.21
C TYR A 632 44.25 21.11 -31.95
N ALA A 633 44.62 20.75 -30.71
CA ALA A 633 46.00 20.63 -30.29
C ALA A 633 46.36 19.18 -29.93
N VAL A 634 47.50 18.70 -30.43
CA VAL A 634 48.07 17.39 -30.11
C VAL A 634 49.52 17.59 -29.68
N THR A 635 49.81 17.29 -28.42
CA THR A 635 51.13 17.51 -27.81
C THR A 635 51.62 16.20 -27.20
N ALA A 636 52.85 15.79 -27.51
CA ALA A 636 53.50 14.62 -26.94
C ALA A 636 54.90 14.95 -26.42
N GLY A 637 55.28 14.36 -25.29
CA GLY A 637 56.61 14.54 -24.69
C GLY A 637 57.77 14.00 -25.54
N GLN A 638 57.50 13.03 -26.42
CA GLN A 638 58.52 12.38 -27.24
C GLN A 638 58.12 12.34 -28.71
N HIS A 639 57.16 11.48 -29.07
CA HIS A 639 56.85 11.16 -30.47
C HIS A 639 55.36 11.33 -30.77
N ILE A 640 55.05 11.86 -31.94
CA ILE A 640 53.74 11.77 -32.58
C ILE A 640 53.92 10.89 -33.82
N SER A 641 53.11 9.85 -33.96
CA SER A 641 53.15 8.92 -35.08
C SER A 641 51.81 8.90 -35.80
N HIS A 642 51.81 9.28 -37.08
CA HIS A 642 50.65 9.14 -37.96
C HIS A 642 50.98 8.09 -39.01
N ALA A 643 50.18 7.04 -39.09
CA ALA A 643 50.34 5.96 -40.06
C ALA A 643 48.98 5.62 -40.67
N ALA A 644 48.94 5.43 -41.99
CA ALA A 644 47.78 4.98 -42.72
C ALA A 644 48.20 3.95 -43.77
N LEU A 645 47.35 2.96 -44.03
CA LEU A 645 47.55 2.04 -45.15
C LEU A 645 47.27 2.76 -46.49
N GLY A 646 46.29 3.66 -46.48
CA GLY A 646 46.02 4.57 -47.59
C GLY A 646 46.75 5.90 -47.43
N ASP A 647 46.09 6.99 -47.83
CA ASP A 647 46.70 8.32 -47.84
C ASP A 647 46.67 9.01 -46.47
N ILE A 648 47.71 9.79 -46.18
CA ILE A 648 47.68 10.85 -45.15
C ILE A 648 47.55 12.20 -45.87
N ARG A 649 46.52 12.99 -45.53
CA ARG A 649 46.24 14.30 -46.15
C ARG A 649 46.28 15.41 -45.10
N HIS A 650 47.11 16.43 -45.34
CA HIS A 650 47.16 17.65 -44.55
C HIS A 650 46.75 18.84 -45.41
N ASN A 651 45.56 19.40 -45.15
CA ASN A 651 45.02 20.55 -45.89
C ASN A 651 44.77 21.71 -44.92
N ALA A 652 45.16 22.93 -45.29
CA ALA A 652 44.92 24.14 -44.50
C ALA A 652 44.52 25.30 -45.42
N ASN A 653 43.57 26.14 -44.99
CA ASN A 653 43.18 27.35 -45.72
C ASN A 653 44.23 28.46 -45.64
N GLY A 654 44.93 28.56 -44.50
CA GLY A 654 45.99 29.55 -44.27
C GLY A 654 47.34 29.06 -44.78
N ALA A 655 48.02 28.27 -43.95
CA ALA A 655 49.35 27.74 -44.27
C ALA A 655 49.61 26.41 -43.56
N ILE A 656 50.48 25.60 -44.15
CA ILE A 656 51.07 24.42 -43.51
C ILE A 656 52.51 24.78 -43.13
N SER A 657 52.85 24.71 -41.84
CA SER A 657 54.21 24.95 -41.36
C SER A 657 54.81 23.67 -40.78
N LEU A 658 55.93 23.22 -41.36
CA LEU A 658 56.68 22.07 -40.90
C LEU A 658 58.04 22.56 -40.39
N PHE A 659 58.31 22.35 -39.09
CA PHE A 659 59.53 22.82 -38.45
C PHE A 659 60.18 21.71 -37.63
N ALA A 660 61.48 21.50 -37.84
CA ALA A 660 62.31 20.59 -37.05
C ALA A 660 63.48 21.37 -36.45
N ARG A 661 63.58 21.42 -35.12
CA ARG A 661 64.58 22.24 -34.41
C ARG A 661 66.02 21.74 -34.55
N SER A 662 66.25 20.43 -34.36
CA SER A 662 67.61 19.86 -34.30
C SER A 662 67.81 18.59 -35.13
N GLY A 663 66.79 17.76 -35.32
CA GLY A 663 66.90 16.47 -36.03
C GLY A 663 66.86 16.55 -37.57
N GLY A 664 66.51 17.70 -38.14
CA GLY A 664 66.27 17.88 -39.58
C GLY A 664 64.91 17.33 -40.05
N ALA A 665 64.56 17.61 -41.30
CA ALA A 665 63.35 17.12 -41.96
C ALA A 665 63.73 16.20 -43.13
N ARG A 666 62.92 15.17 -43.39
CA ARG A 666 63.13 14.20 -44.47
C ARG A 666 61.82 13.93 -45.18
N LEU A 667 61.85 13.89 -46.52
CA LEU A 667 60.72 13.57 -47.37
C LEU A 667 61.18 12.53 -48.40
N TYR A 668 60.57 11.35 -48.38
CA TYR A 668 60.95 10.23 -49.24
C TYR A 668 59.71 9.66 -49.92
N ALA A 669 59.84 9.26 -51.19
CA ALA A 669 58.91 8.37 -51.88
C ALA A 669 59.69 7.14 -52.35
N ASN A 670 59.17 5.93 -52.10
CA ASN A 670 59.87 4.69 -52.44
C ASN A 670 59.73 4.32 -53.93
N GLN A 671 58.53 4.52 -54.50
CA GLN A 671 58.21 4.22 -55.90
C GLN A 671 57.62 5.42 -56.66
N GLY A 672 56.76 6.21 -56.00
CA GLY A 672 56.11 7.37 -56.62
C GLY A 672 57.02 8.60 -56.72
N SER A 673 56.56 9.64 -57.43
CA SER A 673 57.21 10.94 -57.50
C SER A 673 57.09 11.70 -56.16
N VAL A 674 58.03 12.62 -55.93
CA VAL A 674 57.89 13.69 -54.93
C VAL A 674 57.65 14.99 -55.70
N ASP A 675 56.40 15.47 -55.66
CA ASP A 675 56.01 16.71 -56.34
C ASP A 675 55.92 17.88 -55.36
N ILE A 676 56.71 18.93 -55.60
CA ILE A 676 56.72 20.16 -54.80
C ILE A 676 56.49 21.34 -55.75
N GLN A 677 55.37 22.05 -55.57
CA GLN A 677 54.95 23.10 -56.48
C GLN A 677 54.36 24.31 -55.75
N ALA A 678 54.64 25.50 -56.26
CA ALA A 678 53.89 26.72 -55.97
C ALA A 678 53.22 27.20 -57.26
N GLN A 679 51.89 27.38 -57.26
CA GLN A 679 51.13 27.70 -58.48
C GLN A 679 50.98 29.21 -58.73
N GLY A 680 50.73 29.98 -57.69
CA GLY A 680 50.55 31.45 -57.77
C GLY A 680 51.71 32.27 -57.19
N GLY A 681 52.68 31.62 -56.53
CA GLY A 681 53.81 32.27 -55.87
C GLY A 681 55.14 31.59 -56.17
N PRO A 682 56.27 32.17 -55.74
CA PRO A 682 57.58 31.58 -55.96
C PRO A 682 57.78 30.31 -55.12
N LEU A 683 58.40 29.29 -55.70
CA LEU A 683 58.99 28.19 -54.93
C LEU A 683 60.39 28.62 -54.46
N ALA A 684 60.56 28.88 -53.17
CA ALA A 684 61.83 29.27 -52.57
C ALA A 684 62.52 28.10 -51.86
N VAL A 685 63.74 27.76 -52.27
CA VAL A 685 64.58 26.75 -51.62
C VAL A 685 65.91 27.41 -51.24
N SER A 686 66.25 27.41 -49.95
CA SER A 686 67.46 28.04 -49.44
C SER A 686 68.20 27.13 -48.46
N ALA A 687 69.53 27.20 -48.47
CA ALA A 687 70.39 26.50 -47.54
C ALA A 687 71.55 27.40 -47.12
N ALA A 688 71.80 27.53 -45.82
CA ALA A 688 72.90 28.36 -45.29
C ALA A 688 74.30 27.78 -45.60
N LYS A 689 74.38 26.51 -45.98
CA LYS A 689 75.63 25.83 -46.35
C LYS A 689 75.61 25.48 -47.84
N ALA A 690 75.18 24.28 -48.19
CA ALA A 690 75.17 23.80 -49.56
C ALA A 690 73.75 23.37 -49.99
N LEU A 691 73.38 23.73 -51.20
CA LEU A 691 72.24 23.15 -51.93
C LEU A 691 72.79 22.09 -52.89
N ARG A 692 72.24 20.87 -52.86
CA ARG A 692 72.64 19.76 -53.74
C ARG A 692 71.42 19.24 -54.50
N LEU A 693 71.52 19.22 -55.82
CA LEU A 693 70.54 18.62 -56.74
C LEU A 693 71.26 17.51 -57.50
N ASN A 694 70.88 16.26 -57.26
CA ASN A 694 71.53 15.09 -57.86
C ASN A 694 70.48 14.23 -58.57
N SER A 695 70.82 13.75 -59.77
CA SER A 695 70.04 12.75 -60.51
C SER A 695 71.00 11.75 -61.13
N ASN A 696 70.63 10.47 -61.13
CA ASN A 696 71.41 9.41 -61.77
C ASN A 696 71.26 9.40 -63.30
N GLN A 697 70.29 10.15 -63.83
CA GLN A 697 69.98 10.17 -65.26
C GLN A 697 70.02 11.60 -65.81
N HIS A 698 69.01 12.41 -65.49
CA HIS A 698 68.83 13.74 -66.07
C HIS A 698 68.34 14.74 -65.02
N ILE A 699 68.85 15.98 -65.09
CA ILE A 699 68.33 17.13 -64.35
C ILE A 699 67.82 18.13 -65.38
N THR A 700 66.56 18.54 -65.27
CA THR A 700 65.96 19.58 -66.11
C THR A 700 65.77 20.85 -65.28
N ILE A 701 66.30 21.98 -65.77
CA ILE A 701 65.95 23.32 -65.27
C ILE A 701 65.39 24.07 -66.47
N ALA A 702 64.14 24.53 -66.36
CA ALA A 702 63.43 25.23 -67.43
C ALA A 702 62.70 26.45 -66.86
N GLY A 703 62.85 27.59 -67.51
CA GLY A 703 62.12 28.82 -67.22
C GLY A 703 61.61 29.43 -68.53
N HIS A 704 60.43 30.05 -68.51
CA HIS A 704 59.85 30.68 -69.71
C HIS A 704 60.63 31.94 -70.10
N ASP A 705 60.87 32.84 -69.14
CA ASP A 705 61.50 34.13 -69.42
C ASP A 705 63.03 34.05 -69.39
N SER A 706 63.58 33.47 -68.31
CA SER A 706 65.02 33.26 -68.19
C SER A 706 65.38 32.18 -67.15
N ILE A 707 66.60 31.66 -67.26
CA ILE A 707 67.29 30.86 -66.24
C ILE A 707 68.59 31.58 -65.93
N GLU A 708 68.90 31.79 -64.65
CA GLU A 708 70.13 32.43 -64.21
C GLU A 708 70.87 31.56 -63.20
N LEU A 709 72.14 31.29 -63.47
CA LEU A 709 73.07 30.61 -62.60
C LEU A 709 74.23 31.57 -62.32
N ALA A 710 74.31 32.11 -61.11
CA ALA A 710 75.29 33.12 -60.76
C ALA A 710 75.96 32.84 -59.41
N ALA A 711 77.25 33.17 -59.29
CA ALA A 711 78.02 33.10 -58.06
C ALA A 711 79.11 34.19 -58.05
N GLY A 712 79.22 34.96 -56.96
CA GLY A 712 80.34 35.90 -56.75
C GLY A 712 80.53 36.97 -57.82
N GLY A 713 79.46 37.38 -58.53
CA GLY A 713 79.53 38.35 -59.62
C GLY A 713 79.88 37.77 -61.00
N HIS A 714 79.92 36.44 -61.14
CA HIS A 714 80.08 35.73 -62.42
C HIS A 714 78.85 34.83 -62.65
N GLY A 715 78.48 34.58 -63.90
CA GLY A 715 77.32 33.74 -64.16
C GLY A 715 76.99 33.49 -65.63
N ILE A 716 75.96 32.67 -65.81
CA ILE A 716 75.35 32.34 -67.09
C ILE A 716 73.86 32.66 -66.98
N ARG A 717 73.36 33.49 -67.90
CA ARG A 717 71.94 33.77 -68.07
C ARG A 717 71.47 33.23 -69.42
N ILE A 718 70.43 32.43 -69.40
CA ILE A 718 69.78 31.88 -70.60
C ILE A 718 68.41 32.56 -70.72
N SER A 719 68.12 33.18 -71.87
CA SER A 719 66.85 33.86 -72.12
C SER A 719 66.39 33.66 -73.57
N ALA A 720 65.19 34.17 -73.91
CA ALA A 720 64.70 34.21 -75.29
C ALA A 720 65.63 34.99 -76.26
N LYS A 721 66.56 35.81 -75.75
CA LYS A 721 67.52 36.59 -76.54
C LYS A 721 68.86 35.87 -76.77
N GLY A 722 69.09 34.70 -76.17
CA GLY A 722 70.33 33.94 -76.26
C GLY A 722 70.97 33.63 -74.89
N ILE A 723 72.21 33.12 -74.93
CA ILE A 723 73.04 32.81 -73.75
C ILE A 723 74.01 33.97 -73.52
N GLU A 724 73.92 34.58 -72.34
CA GLU A 724 74.82 35.65 -71.88
C GLU A 724 75.71 35.10 -70.75
N VAL A 725 77.02 35.22 -70.92
CA VAL A 725 78.01 34.87 -69.88
C VAL A 725 78.68 36.15 -69.43
N PHE A 726 78.74 36.40 -68.12
CA PHE A 726 79.29 37.63 -67.55
C PHE A 726 80.28 37.33 -66.42
N GLY A 727 81.32 38.17 -66.30
CA GLY A 727 82.49 37.93 -65.45
C GLY A 727 83.69 37.39 -66.25
N ASP A 728 84.74 36.95 -65.55
CA ASP A 728 85.93 36.37 -66.17
C ASP A 728 85.66 34.94 -66.66
N ILE A 729 85.91 34.69 -67.94
CA ILE A 729 85.73 33.39 -68.58
C ILE A 729 87.09 32.76 -68.81
N LYS A 730 87.37 31.62 -68.17
CA LYS A 730 88.58 30.82 -68.40
C LYS A 730 88.21 29.51 -69.08
N LEU A 731 88.43 29.44 -70.39
CA LEU A 731 88.15 28.25 -71.21
C LEU A 731 89.42 27.41 -71.37
N HIS A 732 89.31 26.12 -71.06
CA HIS A 732 90.36 25.13 -71.31
C HIS A 732 89.86 24.15 -72.39
N GLY A 733 90.05 24.50 -73.68
CA GLY A 733 89.64 23.68 -74.84
C GLY A 733 89.51 24.48 -76.16
N THR A 734 89.23 23.79 -77.28
CA THR A 734 88.93 24.38 -78.60
C THR A 734 87.47 24.82 -78.68
N LEU A 735 87.23 26.09 -79.02
CA LEU A 735 85.90 26.62 -79.28
C LEU A 735 85.53 26.35 -80.75
N SER A 736 84.56 25.46 -81.04
CA SER A 736 83.98 25.37 -82.38
C SER A 736 82.69 26.19 -82.45
N ASN A 737 82.60 27.07 -83.43
CA ASN A 737 81.42 27.87 -83.69
C ASN A 737 80.79 27.38 -85.00
N GLU A 738 79.93 26.37 -84.92
CA GLU A 738 79.21 25.83 -86.08
C GLU A 738 77.92 26.63 -86.31
N GLY A 739 78.07 27.90 -86.70
CA GLY A 739 76.97 28.71 -87.22
C GLY A 739 76.73 28.46 -88.71
N LYS A 740 75.47 28.47 -89.15
CA LYS A 740 75.09 28.44 -90.57
C LYS A 740 75.74 29.60 -91.32
N ALA A 741 76.74 29.25 -92.15
CA ALA A 741 77.28 29.96 -93.32
C ALA A 741 77.42 31.49 -93.24
N GLY A 742 78.67 31.92 -93.06
CA GLY A 742 79.25 33.04 -93.80
C GLY A 742 79.13 34.42 -93.18
N LEU A 743 80.16 34.84 -92.44
CA LEU A 743 80.63 36.22 -92.41
C LEU A 743 82.12 36.22 -92.02
N ALA A 744 82.95 36.73 -92.94
CA ALA A 744 84.41 36.80 -92.83
C ALA A 744 84.84 37.89 -91.84
N ASN A 745 85.75 37.56 -90.92
CA ASN A 745 86.51 38.54 -90.16
C ASN A 745 87.81 38.88 -90.91
N PRO A 746 88.04 40.13 -91.36
CA PRO A 746 89.34 40.54 -91.86
C PRO A 746 90.34 40.69 -90.70
N ILE A 747 91.52 40.08 -90.87
CA ILE A 747 92.67 40.19 -89.97
C ILE A 747 93.27 41.60 -90.12
N SER A 748 93.43 42.32 -89.01
CA SER A 748 94.10 43.62 -88.91
C SER A 748 95.63 43.47 -88.97
N SER A 749 96.28 44.16 -89.92
CA SER A 749 97.74 44.27 -90.04
C SER A 749 98.34 45.27 -89.03
N PHE A 750 99.55 44.93 -88.53
CA PHE A 750 100.35 45.68 -87.55
C PHE A 750 100.85 47.07 -88.01
N PRO A 751 101.13 48.02 -87.09
CA PRO A 751 101.62 49.36 -87.41
C PRO A 751 103.14 49.40 -87.70
N LYS A 752 103.57 50.23 -88.65
CA LYS A 752 104.98 50.56 -88.90
C LYS A 752 105.23 52.05 -88.64
N THR A 753 106.30 52.31 -87.88
CA THR A 753 106.77 53.59 -87.35
C THR A 753 107.67 54.33 -88.36
N GLU A 754 107.58 55.66 -88.39
CA GLU A 754 108.41 56.58 -89.19
C GLU A 754 109.82 56.77 -88.58
N LEU A 755 110.83 56.91 -89.43
CA LEU A 755 112.11 57.55 -89.11
C LEU A 755 112.67 58.20 -90.39
N SER A 756 113.06 59.46 -90.26
CA SER A 756 113.26 60.45 -91.31
C SER A 756 114.74 60.76 -91.61
N LEU A 757 115.00 61.14 -92.87
CA LEU A 757 116.06 62.04 -93.39
C LEU A 757 117.50 61.46 -93.41
N ASP A 758 118.33 61.71 -94.43
CA ASP A 758 118.60 63.02 -95.05
C ASP A 758 119.19 62.95 -96.47
N GLN A 759 119.24 64.14 -97.07
CA GLN A 759 119.58 64.60 -98.43
C GLN A 759 120.94 64.16 -99.03
N ASN A 760 120.97 63.83 -100.34
CA ASN A 760 121.68 64.56 -101.41
C ASN A 760 121.90 63.74 -102.70
N TYR A 761 121.85 64.48 -103.83
CA TYR A 761 122.29 64.19 -105.21
C TYR A 761 121.25 63.77 -106.27
N SER A 762 120.91 64.78 -107.09
CA SER A 762 120.55 64.83 -108.53
C SER A 762 121.05 63.66 -109.39
N GLU A 763 120.44 63.24 -110.50
CA GLU A 763 119.57 63.91 -111.49
C GLU A 763 118.16 63.30 -111.63
#